data_AF-A0A3B3Q7M3-F1
#
_entry.id   AF-A0A3B3Q7M3-F1
#
_cell.length_a   1.000
_cell.length_b   1.000
_cell.length_c   1.000
_cell.angle_alpha   90.00
_cell.angle_beta   90.00
_cell.angle_gamma   90.00
#
_symmetry.space_group_name_H-M   'P 1'
#
loop_
_entity.id
_entity.type
_entity.pdbx_description
1 polymer ?
#
loop_
_entity_poly.entity_id
_entity_poly.type
_entity_poly.pdbx_seq_one_letter_code
_entity_poly.pdbx_strand_id
1 'polypeptide(L)'
;MNRCMTYNMTTDRGGCASQTLDIPALRRGVLGNTRNLYVESELEESGTGVILKGEAHSVIFRSTDMENVLFEEAPPTFRRGILYEVKLKAVGEALSPMANKVVNLRVNYGAISETWMQRTNSEGIAFFSLNTSHWTQDRVKLRARPQTCPSRICIREKTVKAFFSKSNSYLKIMVVQGKLPCDQEGLVRANYIIQSTALQKGQESLYFYYLVFSRGHLVQNGQLEIAVKEAEVNTGELTVPLRQIRSWAPYAQLVIYTLLPTQEIVADSYSVPIQKCLNNKVSLKFPSLQQLPGEETSLELTAHPGSLCSLRAIDQSMLLMAPEQELTVDWMYSQLPLQRLSGYNWRVKDDVSSFLFYQRSHNDIYSVFKEIGVKVITSYIVRTPEVLGRSRRPGIIIDPSSDTFKKRGMTSMLAVQYDEGVAEEPPVQTIRTYFPETWIWDLVPVGDSGSVNVTHTIPDTITKWVAGAFCTSPVGFGLAPSAQLTAYQPFFVSLTLPYSVVRGEVFTLKASVFSYLPRCIMVQVSLAESAEFTAQACEGCKYKHCVCEEESRTFRWILKPAALGEVTFAVSAEALRTQEICGNEVVTVPERGRTDTVVRKLLVEAEGTKETVTHNALLCPADGPVEKDVSVKLPEVHVEGSVKAFLSVLGDLMGRAMQNLDRLLAMPFGCGEQNMVLFAPNIYILRYLETTKQLTKRIQEKAVRFLETGYQRELNYKHNDGSYSAFGKSDQSGNTWLTAFVLKSFGGAGPYIFVDPRHIDDAKLWLHRQQNNNGCFRSVGKLLNNRMKGGVSDEVSLTAYITAALLEIDRNASNVVLEKSLSCLRDASGQLENLYLTALLSYTFTLAGDHEMRSKFISYLAKKAKITGGSCHWELPDTSGTKTDSLAVETSSYVLLALLSGPMLPDFGLSYASSIVRWLSLQQNPYGGFSSTQDTVVALQALSLYSATIFSPEGESTVVVSSAGGYKQEFVVNQHNRLLYQEDRLMEVPGEYSIKATGRGCMFVQIALHYHIPAPADFSAFSITAKADGLCNSSRKPLTVSVGVRYNGKRDETNMVIIKVKLLSGYSLDKPSRQAMLSQPNVKRVEEDDGHVILYVDELKKMKSNLYTLTIMEDVPVRNRKPAVVKVYDYYQTSDEAVSEYSSPCADSHGLNEL
;
A
#
# COMPACT_ATOMS: atom_id res chain seq x y z
N MET A 1 8.75 12.62 -32.46
CA MET A 1 9.01 11.19 -32.75
C MET A 1 10.25 10.78 -31.99
N ASN A 2 10.12 9.83 -31.06
CA ASN A 2 11.28 9.18 -30.47
C ASN A 2 11.77 8.11 -31.46
N ARG A 3 13.09 7.93 -31.60
CA ARG A 3 13.67 6.82 -32.37
C ARG A 3 13.92 5.66 -31.41
N CYS A 4 13.16 4.58 -31.57
CA CYS A 4 13.48 3.29 -30.97
C CYS A 4 14.41 2.51 -31.92
N MET A 5 15.20 1.60 -31.37
CA MET A 5 16.02 0.63 -32.11
C MET A 5 15.79 -0.74 -31.49
N THR A 6 15.50 -1.75 -32.31
CA THR A 6 15.19 -3.11 -31.87
C THR A 6 16.32 -4.05 -32.27
N TYR A 7 16.68 -4.96 -31.36
CA TYR A 7 17.75 -5.93 -31.54
C TYR A 7 17.24 -7.30 -31.10
N ASN A 8 17.39 -8.31 -31.96
CA ASN A 8 17.08 -9.70 -31.62
C ASN A 8 18.40 -10.43 -31.36
N MET A 9 18.48 -11.16 -30.25
CA MET A 9 19.67 -11.89 -29.81
C MET A 9 19.29 -13.26 -29.26
N THR A 10 20.24 -14.19 -29.27
CA THR A 10 20.18 -15.44 -28.50
C THR A 10 21.16 -15.34 -27.33
N THR A 11 20.83 -15.93 -26.18
CA THR A 11 21.75 -16.01 -25.04
C THR A 11 22.86 -17.03 -25.27
N ASP A 12 23.97 -16.87 -24.57
CA ASP A 12 24.93 -17.95 -24.32
C ASP A 12 24.38 -18.97 -23.29
N ARG A 13 25.20 -19.97 -22.94
CA ARG A 13 24.83 -21.01 -21.96
C ARG A 13 24.62 -20.47 -20.54
N GLY A 14 25.28 -19.35 -20.20
CA GLY A 14 25.10 -18.64 -18.93
C GLY A 14 23.89 -17.70 -18.91
N GLY A 15 23.03 -17.75 -19.95
CA GLY A 15 21.84 -16.91 -20.05
C GLY A 15 22.13 -15.43 -20.40
N CYS A 16 23.35 -15.10 -20.83
CA CYS A 16 23.76 -13.73 -21.13
C CYS A 16 23.70 -13.39 -22.62
N ALA A 17 23.37 -12.13 -22.92
CA ALA A 17 23.45 -11.54 -24.26
C ALA A 17 23.82 -10.05 -24.16
N SER A 18 24.61 -9.53 -25.09
CA SER A 18 25.15 -8.16 -25.00
C SER A 18 25.19 -7.43 -26.34
N GLN A 19 24.66 -6.20 -26.38
CA GLN A 19 24.65 -5.32 -27.55
C GLN A 19 25.28 -3.96 -27.22
N THR A 20 26.04 -3.40 -28.17
CA THR A 20 26.60 -2.02 -28.06
C THR A 20 25.77 -1.04 -28.89
N LEU A 21 25.58 0.19 -28.39
CA LEU A 21 24.71 1.21 -28.99
C LEU A 21 25.48 2.49 -29.35
N ASP A 22 25.32 3.00 -30.57
CA ASP A 22 25.90 4.28 -31.01
C ASP A 22 25.02 5.48 -30.57
N ILE A 23 25.33 6.03 -29.40
CA ILE A 23 24.63 7.18 -28.81
C ILE A 23 24.62 8.42 -29.75
N PRO A 24 25.73 8.80 -30.42
CA PRO A 24 25.72 9.78 -31.51
C PRO A 24 24.61 9.61 -32.57
N ALA A 25 24.33 8.40 -33.08
CA ALA A 25 23.27 8.18 -34.07
C ALA A 25 21.85 8.50 -33.54
N LEU A 26 21.63 8.38 -32.23
CA LEU A 26 20.38 8.72 -31.54
C LEU A 26 20.23 10.23 -31.21
N ARG A 27 21.28 11.05 -31.41
CA ARG A 27 21.29 12.45 -30.94
C ARG A 27 20.65 13.47 -31.90
N ARG A 28 20.62 13.24 -33.22
CA ARG A 28 20.13 14.22 -34.22
C ARG A 28 18.68 14.68 -33.97
N GLY A 29 18.46 15.99 -33.77
CA GLY A 29 17.17 16.65 -34.06
C GLY A 29 16.53 17.51 -32.96
N VAL A 30 16.88 17.38 -31.67
CA VAL A 30 16.16 18.09 -30.57
C VAL A 30 17.11 18.68 -29.53
N LEU A 31 16.94 19.97 -29.21
CA LEU A 31 17.65 20.66 -28.14
C LEU A 31 17.04 20.35 -26.76
N GLY A 32 17.85 19.81 -25.86
CA GLY A 32 17.54 19.58 -24.45
C GLY A 32 18.84 19.27 -23.69
N ASN A 33 18.88 19.50 -22.36
CA ASN A 33 20.10 19.33 -21.56
C ASN A 33 20.23 17.97 -20.86
N THR A 34 19.12 17.25 -20.68
CA THR A 34 19.07 15.87 -20.20
C THR A 34 18.21 15.05 -21.15
N ARG A 35 18.53 13.76 -21.31
CA ARG A 35 17.68 12.77 -21.98
C ARG A 35 17.75 11.44 -21.22
N ASN A 36 16.65 10.73 -21.14
CA ASN A 36 16.62 9.37 -20.63
C ASN A 36 16.72 8.41 -21.81
N LEU A 37 17.58 7.41 -21.69
CA LEU A 37 17.54 6.18 -22.48
C LEU A 37 16.63 5.21 -21.73
N TYR A 38 15.64 4.65 -22.44
CA TYR A 38 14.83 3.53 -21.97
C TYR A 38 15.23 2.30 -22.77
N VAL A 39 15.30 1.16 -22.10
CA VAL A 39 15.60 -0.16 -22.67
C VAL A 39 14.51 -1.11 -22.19
N GLU A 40 13.76 -1.64 -23.15
CA GLU A 40 12.74 -2.66 -22.96
C GLU A 40 13.29 -3.96 -23.55
N SER A 41 13.10 -5.09 -22.86
CA SER A 41 13.56 -6.40 -23.31
C SER A 41 12.53 -7.49 -23.05
N GLU A 42 12.48 -8.49 -23.95
CA GLU A 42 11.75 -9.74 -23.77
C GLU A 42 12.73 -10.90 -23.92
N LEU A 43 12.68 -11.87 -23.00
CA LEU A 43 13.50 -13.08 -23.00
C LEU A 43 12.59 -14.30 -22.94
N GLU A 44 12.68 -15.19 -23.93
CA GLU A 44 11.91 -16.43 -24.01
C GLU A 44 12.77 -17.63 -23.56
N GLU A 45 12.31 -18.38 -22.56
CA GLU A 45 13.01 -19.56 -22.05
C GLU A 45 12.83 -20.75 -23.01
N SER A 46 13.96 -21.27 -23.52
CA SER A 46 13.98 -22.39 -24.46
C SER A 46 13.45 -23.69 -23.82
N GLY A 47 12.40 -24.27 -24.40
CA GLY A 47 11.81 -25.55 -23.99
C GLY A 47 10.52 -25.41 -23.17
N THR A 48 10.43 -24.40 -22.29
CA THR A 48 9.17 -24.04 -21.62
C THR A 48 8.34 -23.09 -22.47
N GLY A 49 8.96 -22.14 -23.19
CA GLY A 49 8.30 -21.06 -23.94
C GLY A 49 7.82 -19.89 -23.07
N VAL A 50 8.24 -19.81 -21.80
CA VAL A 50 7.87 -18.71 -20.89
C VAL A 50 8.62 -17.43 -21.26
N ILE A 51 7.95 -16.27 -21.22
CA ILE A 51 8.56 -14.98 -21.56
C ILE A 51 8.63 -14.05 -20.35
N LEU A 52 9.86 -13.64 -20.02
CA LEU A 52 10.15 -12.63 -19.02
C LEU A 52 10.36 -11.28 -19.71
N LYS A 53 9.78 -10.20 -19.17
CA LYS A 53 9.96 -8.84 -19.69
C LYS A 53 10.73 -7.99 -18.69
N GLY A 54 11.76 -7.28 -19.16
CA GLY A 54 12.62 -6.42 -18.36
C GLY A 54 12.63 -4.98 -18.86
N GLU A 55 12.54 -4.04 -17.93
CA GLU A 55 12.59 -2.60 -18.23
C GLU A 55 13.74 -1.94 -17.45
N ALA A 56 14.53 -1.12 -18.13
CA ALA A 56 15.62 -0.35 -17.53
C ALA A 56 15.67 1.07 -18.09
N HIS A 57 16.08 2.04 -17.27
CA HIS A 57 16.28 3.42 -17.71
C HIS A 57 17.61 3.97 -17.22
N SER A 58 18.20 4.89 -17.99
CA SER A 58 19.48 5.54 -17.67
C SER A 58 19.50 6.98 -18.21
N VAL A 59 20.17 7.90 -17.51
CA VAL A 59 20.22 9.32 -17.88
C VAL A 59 21.46 9.58 -18.74
N ILE A 60 21.25 9.88 -20.02
CA ILE A 60 22.30 10.37 -20.93
C ILE A 60 22.48 11.86 -20.71
N PHE A 61 23.57 12.23 -20.05
CA PHE A 61 24.01 13.61 -19.94
C PHE A 61 24.53 14.15 -21.28
N ARG A 62 24.40 15.47 -21.46
CA ARG A 62 25.01 16.18 -22.60
C ARG A 62 26.52 16.31 -22.35
N SER A 63 27.33 16.16 -23.40
CA SER A 63 28.79 16.17 -23.30
C SER A 63 29.34 17.53 -22.84
N THR A 64 29.60 17.65 -21.54
CA THR A 64 30.51 18.62 -20.96
C THR A 64 31.56 17.89 -20.13
N ASP A 65 32.52 17.30 -20.84
CA ASP A 65 33.72 16.67 -20.30
C ASP A 65 34.63 17.75 -19.67
N MET A 66 34.22 18.24 -18.51
CA MET A 66 35.00 19.13 -17.67
C MET A 66 34.96 18.62 -16.24
N GLU A 67 36.15 18.25 -15.77
CA GLU A 67 36.47 18.16 -14.34
C GLU A 67 35.91 19.40 -13.64
N ASN A 68 35.16 19.21 -12.56
CA ASN A 68 34.50 20.30 -11.85
C ASN A 68 34.98 20.33 -10.39
N VAL A 69 35.05 21.52 -9.79
CA VAL A 69 35.57 21.68 -8.43
C VAL A 69 34.54 22.39 -7.57
N LEU A 70 34.11 21.73 -6.50
CA LEU A 70 33.11 22.23 -5.55
C LEU A 70 33.80 22.68 -4.26
N PHE A 71 33.29 23.76 -3.66
CA PHE A 71 33.63 24.12 -2.28
C PHE A 71 32.77 23.26 -1.34
N GLU A 72 33.34 22.17 -0.83
CA GLU A 72 32.63 21.27 0.09
C GLU A 72 32.55 21.91 1.48
N GLU A 73 33.67 22.39 2.01
CA GLU A 73 33.73 23.19 3.23
C GLU A 73 34.63 24.42 3.00
N ALA A 74 34.12 25.60 3.31
CA ALA A 74 34.89 26.85 3.33
C ALA A 74 34.09 27.84 4.18
N PRO A 75 34.57 28.23 5.38
CA PRO A 75 33.80 29.11 6.27
C PRO A 75 33.48 30.46 5.60
N PRO A 76 32.32 31.09 5.89
CA PRO A 76 31.97 32.40 5.34
C PRO A 76 32.86 33.53 5.90
N THR A 77 33.59 33.24 6.97
CA THR A 77 34.39 34.15 7.78
C THR A 77 35.85 33.71 7.88
N PHE A 78 36.77 34.67 7.90
CA PHE A 78 38.17 34.45 8.29
C PHE A 78 38.53 35.31 9.51
N ARG A 79 39.50 34.86 10.30
CA ARG A 79 40.03 35.58 11.48
C ARG A 79 41.49 35.90 11.22
N ARG A 80 41.89 37.18 11.32
CA ARG A 80 43.24 37.64 10.98
C ARG A 80 44.27 36.98 11.90
N GLY A 81 45.36 36.47 11.32
CA GLY A 81 46.41 35.75 12.05
C GLY A 81 46.16 34.24 12.23
N ILE A 82 44.91 33.76 12.07
CA ILE A 82 44.58 32.34 12.12
C ILE A 82 44.54 31.77 10.70
N LEU A 83 45.06 30.56 10.50
CA LEU A 83 44.96 29.85 9.21
C LEU A 83 43.50 29.65 8.81
N TYR A 84 43.19 29.91 7.55
CA TYR A 84 41.85 29.75 6.98
C TYR A 84 41.80 28.50 6.08
N GLU A 85 41.01 27.52 6.49
CA GLU A 85 40.95 26.19 5.88
C GLU A 85 39.86 26.09 4.80
N VAL A 86 40.20 25.44 3.67
CA VAL A 86 39.31 25.24 2.53
C VAL A 86 39.39 23.80 2.04
N LYS A 87 38.25 23.12 2.01
CA LYS A 87 38.05 21.79 1.45
C LYS A 87 37.43 21.90 0.06
N LEU A 88 38.20 21.59 -0.97
CA LEU A 88 37.75 21.54 -2.36
C LEU A 88 37.59 20.09 -2.80
N LYS A 89 36.47 19.76 -3.47
CA LYS A 89 36.23 18.43 -4.04
C LYS A 89 36.21 18.48 -5.55
N ALA A 90 37.12 17.74 -6.20
CA ALA A 90 37.09 17.50 -7.64
C ALA A 90 36.15 16.35 -7.97
N VAL A 91 35.23 16.58 -8.89
CA VAL A 91 34.24 15.60 -9.36
C VAL A 91 34.25 15.49 -10.88
N GLY A 92 34.04 14.26 -11.35
CA GLY A 92 33.98 13.90 -12.77
C GLY A 92 32.55 13.59 -13.21
N GLU A 93 32.42 12.61 -14.11
CA GLU A 93 31.13 12.11 -14.58
C GLU A 93 30.27 11.60 -13.41
N ALA A 94 28.95 11.84 -13.47
CA ALA A 94 27.97 11.45 -12.44
C ALA A 94 28.35 11.85 -10.99
N LEU A 95 29.03 13.00 -10.81
CA LEU A 95 29.55 13.49 -9.52
C LEU A 95 30.55 12.55 -8.82
N SER A 96 31.14 11.60 -9.55
CA SER A 96 32.15 10.68 -9.01
C SER A 96 33.40 11.42 -8.52
N PRO A 97 34.01 11.00 -7.39
CA PRO A 97 35.19 11.65 -6.83
C PRO A 97 36.45 11.41 -7.67
N MET A 98 37.21 12.46 -8.00
CA MET A 98 38.42 12.33 -8.84
C MET A 98 39.70 12.39 -8.01
N ALA A 99 40.37 11.25 -7.81
CA ALA A 99 41.64 11.17 -7.09
C ALA A 99 42.84 11.68 -7.91
N ASN A 100 43.87 12.17 -7.22
CA ASN A 100 45.15 12.64 -7.76
C ASN A 100 45.06 13.74 -8.85
N LYS A 101 43.96 14.49 -8.89
CA LYS A 101 43.78 15.64 -9.80
C LYS A 101 44.30 16.92 -9.16
N VAL A 102 44.92 17.77 -9.98
CA VAL A 102 45.47 19.06 -9.52
C VAL A 102 44.37 20.11 -9.54
N VAL A 103 44.06 20.63 -8.35
CA VAL A 103 43.11 21.72 -8.12
C VAL A 103 43.89 23.01 -7.83
N ASN A 104 43.47 24.09 -8.48
CA ASN A 104 44.05 25.42 -8.32
C ASN A 104 43.07 26.31 -7.54
N LEU A 105 43.51 26.81 -6.38
CA LEU A 105 42.78 27.78 -5.56
C LEU A 105 43.47 29.15 -5.65
N ARG A 106 42.85 30.09 -6.37
CA ARG A 106 43.31 31.48 -6.44
C ARG A 106 42.62 32.33 -5.38
N VAL A 107 43.41 33.08 -4.62
CA VAL A 107 42.97 33.92 -3.50
C VAL A 107 43.23 35.38 -3.87
N ASN A 108 42.18 36.21 -3.93
CA ASN A 108 42.32 37.63 -4.27
C ASN A 108 41.91 38.51 -3.08
N TYR A 109 42.82 39.37 -2.64
CA TYR A 109 42.60 40.38 -1.58
C TYR A 109 43.29 41.69 -1.98
N GLY A 110 42.52 42.79 -2.05
CA GLY A 110 42.98 44.03 -2.66
C GLY A 110 43.43 43.83 -4.11
N ALA A 111 44.63 44.31 -4.43
CA ALA A 111 45.27 44.11 -5.73
C ALA A 111 46.10 42.81 -5.81
N ILE A 112 46.25 42.06 -4.71
CA ILE A 112 47.11 40.87 -4.61
C ILE A 112 46.31 39.62 -4.99
N SER A 113 46.95 38.72 -5.74
CA SER A 113 46.35 37.47 -6.23
C SER A 113 47.34 36.32 -6.07
N GLU A 114 47.16 35.51 -5.02
CA GLU A 114 47.91 34.28 -4.80
C GLU A 114 47.26 33.12 -5.56
N THR A 115 48.01 32.10 -5.97
CA THR A 115 47.46 30.87 -6.54
C THR A 115 48.13 29.64 -5.93
N TRP A 116 47.34 28.89 -5.17
CA TRP A 116 47.74 27.66 -4.50
C TRP A 116 47.35 26.45 -5.35
N MET A 117 48.17 25.39 -5.35
CA MET A 117 47.96 24.19 -6.16
C MET A 117 48.14 22.94 -5.30
N GLN A 118 47.22 21.98 -5.39
CA GLN A 118 47.24 20.76 -4.59
C GLN A 118 46.60 19.59 -5.32
N ARG A 119 47.00 18.36 -4.98
CA ARG A 119 46.42 17.11 -5.51
C ARG A 119 45.32 16.59 -4.60
N THR A 120 44.28 16.00 -5.19
CA THR A 120 43.17 15.40 -4.46
C THR A 120 43.48 13.99 -3.92
N ASN A 121 42.89 13.65 -2.77
CA ASN A 121 42.94 12.32 -2.16
C ASN A 121 42.00 11.32 -2.87
N SER A 122 41.89 10.10 -2.35
CA SER A 122 41.00 9.04 -2.85
C SER A 122 39.51 9.40 -2.88
N GLU A 123 39.05 10.31 -2.02
CA GLU A 123 37.68 10.83 -2.00
C GLU A 123 37.47 12.06 -2.91
N GLY A 124 38.49 12.42 -3.70
CA GLY A 124 38.48 13.58 -4.60
C GLY A 124 38.71 14.92 -3.91
N ILE A 125 39.20 14.94 -2.67
CA ILE A 125 39.29 16.13 -1.81
C ILE A 125 40.72 16.68 -1.74
N ALA A 126 40.86 18.00 -1.81
CA ALA A 126 42.08 18.77 -1.54
C ALA A 126 41.83 19.77 -0.39
N PHE A 127 42.80 19.92 0.52
CA PHE A 127 42.73 20.69 1.76
C PHE A 127 43.77 21.83 1.78
N PHE A 128 43.31 23.06 1.56
CA PHE A 128 44.15 24.26 1.53
C PHE A 128 44.09 24.99 2.87
N SER A 129 45.25 25.22 3.50
CA SER A 129 45.39 26.03 4.71
C SER A 129 46.05 27.37 4.35
N LEU A 130 45.26 28.45 4.33
CA LEU A 130 45.69 29.75 3.82
C LEU A 130 46.09 30.71 4.96
N ASN A 131 47.24 31.38 4.84
CA ASN A 131 47.70 32.36 5.83
C ASN A 131 46.94 33.69 5.67
N THR A 132 46.21 34.10 6.72
CA THR A 132 45.37 35.31 6.71
C THR A 132 46.07 36.57 7.21
N SER A 133 47.30 36.47 7.72
CA SER A 133 48.03 37.61 8.32
C SER A 133 48.24 38.78 7.35
N HIS A 134 48.29 38.50 6.04
CA HIS A 134 48.43 39.52 4.99
C HIS A 134 47.08 40.04 4.44
N TRP A 135 45.93 39.53 4.93
CA TRP A 135 44.60 39.87 4.43
C TRP A 135 44.06 41.16 5.08
N THR A 136 44.60 42.28 4.62
CA THR A 136 44.27 43.64 5.10
C THR A 136 42.84 44.07 4.78
N GLN A 137 42.20 43.51 3.74
CA GLN A 137 40.82 43.84 3.37
C GLN A 137 39.78 42.95 4.06
N ASP A 138 38.62 43.53 4.40
CA ASP A 138 37.52 42.81 5.08
C ASP A 138 36.78 41.81 4.17
N ARG A 139 37.17 41.67 2.90
CA ARG A 139 36.56 40.77 1.91
C ARG A 139 37.64 40.15 1.02
N VAL A 140 37.63 38.82 0.91
CA VAL A 140 38.58 38.04 0.11
C VAL A 140 37.81 37.15 -0.86
N LYS A 141 38.25 37.08 -2.12
CA LYS A 141 37.60 36.26 -3.17
C LYS A 141 38.44 35.03 -3.49
N LEU A 142 37.91 33.87 -3.14
CA LEU A 142 38.41 32.56 -3.54
C LEU A 142 37.88 32.20 -4.93
N ARG A 143 38.74 31.65 -5.78
CA ARG A 143 38.42 31.14 -7.13
C ARG A 143 39.04 29.76 -7.31
N ALA A 144 38.21 28.73 -7.28
CA ALA A 144 38.61 27.35 -7.51
C ALA A 144 38.45 26.97 -8.99
N ARG A 145 39.41 26.20 -9.53
CA ARG A 145 39.34 25.55 -10.85
C ARG A 145 40.20 24.28 -10.89
N PRO A 146 39.91 23.28 -11.73
CA PRO A 146 40.88 22.24 -12.09
C PRO A 146 42.06 22.84 -12.86
N GLN A 147 43.16 22.09 -13.01
CA GLN A 147 44.24 22.43 -13.94
C GLN A 147 43.77 22.31 -15.40
N THR A 148 43.08 21.23 -15.73
CA THR A 148 42.58 20.87 -17.07
C THR A 148 41.18 21.45 -17.30
N CYS A 149 41.09 22.77 -17.50
CA CYS A 149 39.81 23.44 -17.79
C CYS A 149 39.86 24.43 -18.98
N PRO A 150 39.06 24.20 -20.04
CA PRO A 150 39.02 25.05 -21.24
C PRO A 150 38.00 26.21 -21.23
N SER A 151 37.15 26.36 -20.20
CA SER A 151 36.03 27.33 -20.21
C SER A 151 35.71 27.94 -18.85
N ARG A 152 35.09 29.13 -18.82
CA ARG A 152 34.64 29.81 -17.57
C ARG A 152 33.67 28.95 -16.73
N ILE A 153 33.03 27.94 -17.32
CA ILE A 153 31.98 27.12 -16.71
C ILE A 153 32.50 26.23 -15.56
N CYS A 154 33.77 25.83 -15.56
CA CYS A 154 34.37 25.02 -14.48
C CYS A 154 34.72 25.82 -13.21
N ILE A 155 34.74 27.16 -13.31
CA ILE A 155 35.22 28.02 -12.22
C ILE A 155 34.14 28.12 -11.15
N ARG A 156 34.54 28.03 -9.88
CA ARG A 156 33.67 28.38 -8.74
C ARG A 156 34.29 29.51 -7.96
N GLU A 157 33.49 30.50 -7.60
CA GLU A 157 33.92 31.67 -6.82
C GLU A 157 33.18 31.72 -5.48
N LYS A 158 33.90 32.05 -4.40
CA LYS A 158 33.32 32.22 -3.06
C LYS A 158 33.95 33.45 -2.40
N THR A 159 33.11 34.33 -1.84
CA THR A 159 33.59 35.54 -1.13
C THR A 159 33.54 35.31 0.37
N VAL A 160 34.70 35.35 1.00
CA VAL A 160 34.89 35.29 2.45
C VAL A 160 34.94 36.72 3.00
N LYS A 161 34.51 36.93 4.24
CA LYS A 161 34.59 38.21 4.95
C LYS A 161 35.48 38.09 6.19
N ALA A 162 36.01 39.19 6.70
CA ALA A 162 36.59 39.22 8.04
C ALA A 162 35.52 38.93 9.12
N PHE A 163 35.95 38.33 10.23
CA PHE A 163 35.19 38.24 11.48
C PHE A 163 35.47 39.47 12.35
N PHE A 164 34.44 40.01 13.00
CA PHE A 164 34.59 41.22 13.82
C PHE A 164 35.15 40.92 15.21
N SER A 165 36.15 41.69 15.61
CA SER A 165 36.60 41.85 17.00
C SER A 165 36.99 43.32 17.21
N LYS A 166 36.77 43.83 18.42
CA LYS A 166 37.17 45.18 18.84
C LYS A 166 38.65 45.23 19.23
N SER A 167 39.15 44.20 19.92
CA SER A 167 40.57 44.09 20.31
C SER A 167 41.46 43.47 19.22
N ASN A 168 40.90 42.87 18.15
CA ASN A 168 41.59 41.92 17.25
C ASN A 168 42.02 40.62 17.97
N SER A 169 41.23 40.19 18.95
CA SER A 169 41.36 38.90 19.61
C SER A 169 40.41 37.88 18.97
N TYR A 170 40.87 36.65 18.75
CA TYR A 170 40.22 35.66 17.92
C TYR A 170 40.34 34.25 18.49
N LEU A 171 39.34 33.42 18.19
CA LEU A 171 39.28 31.99 18.51
C LEU A 171 38.73 31.26 17.28
N LYS A 172 39.28 30.09 16.95
CA LYS A 172 38.81 29.24 15.84
C LYS A 172 38.81 27.78 16.28
N ILE A 173 37.65 27.14 16.28
CA ILE A 173 37.55 25.67 16.37
C ILE A 173 38.04 25.06 15.05
N MET A 174 38.99 24.14 15.10
CA MET A 174 39.54 23.48 13.92
C MET A 174 38.54 22.47 13.35
N VAL A 175 38.53 22.29 12.02
CA VAL A 175 37.60 21.36 11.37
C VAL A 175 38.04 19.91 11.64
N VAL A 176 37.12 19.07 12.13
CA VAL A 176 37.41 17.65 12.34
C VAL A 176 37.40 16.93 10.98
N GLN A 177 38.47 16.20 10.68
CA GLN A 177 38.57 15.44 9.45
C GLN A 177 37.68 14.18 9.52
N GLY A 178 36.64 14.14 8.67
CA GLY A 178 35.72 12.99 8.58
C GLY A 178 34.54 13.09 9.55
N LYS A 179 34.24 12.00 10.26
CA LYS A 179 33.22 11.92 11.33
C LYS A 179 33.88 11.31 12.57
N LEU A 180 33.54 11.79 13.77
CA LEU A 180 34.06 11.17 14.99
C LEU A 180 33.53 9.74 15.17
N PRO A 181 34.39 8.75 15.47
CA PRO A 181 33.98 7.37 15.73
C PRO A 181 33.25 7.28 17.07
N CYS A 182 32.02 6.79 17.06
CA CYS A 182 31.10 6.89 18.18
C CYS A 182 31.50 6.14 19.46
N ASP A 183 32.37 5.12 19.36
CA ASP A 183 32.80 4.25 20.47
C ASP A 183 34.10 4.73 21.16
N GLN A 184 34.58 5.96 20.90
CA GLN A 184 35.80 6.53 21.51
C GLN A 184 35.57 7.96 22.04
N GLU A 185 36.46 8.49 22.90
CA GLU A 185 36.43 9.93 23.26
C GLU A 185 36.88 10.78 22.06
N GLY A 186 36.13 11.85 21.76
CA GLY A 186 36.44 12.75 20.66
C GLY A 186 37.31 13.92 21.12
N LEU A 187 38.41 14.23 20.43
CA LEU A 187 39.23 15.41 20.71
C LEU A 187 38.98 16.48 19.64
N VAL A 188 38.46 17.64 20.04
CA VAL A 188 38.26 18.80 19.15
C VAL A 188 39.25 19.90 19.54
N ARG A 189 40.01 20.40 18.57
CA ARG A 189 41.03 21.44 18.79
C ARG A 189 40.54 22.83 18.43
N ALA A 190 41.12 23.87 19.02
CA ALA A 190 40.82 25.25 18.69
C ALA A 190 42.02 26.18 18.88
N ASN A 191 42.33 27.01 17.88
CA ASN A 191 43.42 27.98 17.95
C ASN A 191 42.92 29.35 18.46
N TYR A 192 43.67 29.98 19.36
CA TYR A 192 43.37 31.31 19.90
C TYR A 192 44.49 32.32 19.63
N ILE A 193 44.12 33.59 19.57
CA ILE A 193 44.99 34.77 19.54
C ILE A 193 44.35 35.83 20.43
N ILE A 194 44.95 36.13 21.59
CA ILE A 194 44.49 37.19 22.50
C ILE A 194 45.55 38.29 22.54
N GLN A 195 45.16 39.52 22.22
CA GLN A 195 46.06 40.67 22.24
C GLN A 195 46.35 41.10 23.68
N SER A 196 47.58 41.58 23.95
CA SER A 196 47.97 42.19 25.24
C SER A 196 47.01 43.30 25.68
N THR A 197 46.55 44.12 24.74
CA THR A 197 45.58 45.20 24.95
C THR A 197 44.18 44.76 25.39
N ALA A 198 43.92 43.45 25.46
CA ALA A 198 42.66 42.87 25.95
C ALA A 198 42.71 42.41 27.42
N LEU A 199 43.90 42.32 28.03
CA LEU A 199 44.12 41.79 29.38
C LEU A 199 44.14 42.89 30.46
N GLN A 200 44.01 42.48 31.72
CA GLN A 200 44.28 43.35 32.87
C GLN A 200 45.76 43.41 33.23
N LYS A 201 46.16 44.49 33.91
CA LYS A 201 47.52 44.64 34.42
C LYS A 201 47.84 43.56 35.46
N GLY A 202 48.93 42.82 35.26
CA GLY A 202 49.31 41.69 36.11
C GLY A 202 48.40 40.46 35.99
N GLN A 203 47.63 40.31 34.89
CA GLN A 203 46.81 39.12 34.66
C GLN A 203 47.67 37.94 34.19
N GLU A 204 47.74 36.88 34.99
CA GLU A 204 48.55 35.68 34.71
C GLU A 204 47.74 34.50 34.12
N SER A 205 46.41 34.45 34.25
CA SER A 205 45.57 33.41 33.65
C SER A 205 44.27 33.92 33.01
N LEU A 206 43.74 33.14 32.06
CA LEU A 206 42.50 33.41 31.34
C LEU A 206 41.69 32.11 31.16
N TYR A 207 40.39 32.18 31.41
CA TYR A 207 39.48 31.03 31.34
C TYR A 207 38.74 30.99 29.99
N PHE A 208 38.75 29.82 29.36
CA PHE A 208 37.94 29.49 28.19
C PHE A 208 36.85 28.50 28.60
N TYR A 209 35.61 28.83 28.31
CA TYR A 209 34.43 28.02 28.59
C TYR A 209 33.99 27.30 27.32
N TYR A 210 33.49 26.07 27.46
CA TYR A 210 32.90 25.33 26.35
C TYR A 210 31.51 24.79 26.70
N LEU A 211 30.66 24.73 25.67
CA LEU A 211 29.29 24.20 25.73
C LEU A 211 29.08 23.27 24.53
N VAL A 212 28.54 22.07 24.78
CA VAL A 212 28.22 21.07 23.75
C VAL A 212 26.73 20.79 23.78
N PHE A 213 26.07 20.97 22.64
CA PHE A 213 24.65 20.69 22.46
C PHE A 213 24.44 19.50 21.51
N SER A 214 23.47 18.63 21.78
CA SER A 214 22.99 17.63 20.81
C SER A 214 21.47 17.63 20.79
N ARG A 215 20.86 17.52 19.61
CA ARG A 215 19.40 17.45 19.42
C ARG A 215 18.62 18.56 20.16
N GLY A 216 19.23 19.74 20.32
CA GLY A 216 18.65 20.91 20.98
C GLY A 216 18.92 21.06 22.49
N HIS A 217 19.53 20.07 23.14
CA HIS A 217 19.82 20.08 24.58
C HIS A 217 21.32 20.23 24.86
N LEU A 218 21.68 20.91 25.96
CA LEU A 218 23.06 20.94 26.47
C LEU A 218 23.41 19.55 27.03
N VAL A 219 24.52 18.97 26.58
CA VAL A 219 24.95 17.60 26.92
C VAL A 219 26.32 17.52 27.60
N GLN A 220 27.20 18.50 27.40
CA GLN A 220 28.45 18.65 28.15
C GLN A 220 28.82 20.14 28.25
N ASN A 221 29.44 20.55 29.35
CA ASN A 221 30.06 21.86 29.52
C ASN A 221 31.35 21.75 30.33
N GLY A 222 32.13 22.84 30.38
CA GLY A 222 33.32 22.92 31.23
C GLY A 222 34.12 24.20 31.00
N GLN A 223 35.26 24.29 31.69
CA GLN A 223 36.22 25.39 31.59
C GLN A 223 37.65 24.86 31.45
N LEU A 224 38.50 25.65 30.81
CA LEU A 224 39.92 25.41 30.58
C LEU A 224 40.67 26.69 30.96
N GLU A 225 41.63 26.59 31.87
CA GLU A 225 42.50 27.71 32.26
C GLU A 225 43.77 27.71 31.40
N ILE A 226 44.19 28.89 30.93
CA ILE A 226 45.43 29.09 30.19
C ILE A 226 46.25 30.18 30.89
N ALA A 227 47.55 29.96 31.06
CA ALA A 227 48.47 31.02 31.44
C ALA A 227 48.62 32.06 30.32
N VAL A 228 48.56 33.35 30.66
CA VAL A 228 48.71 34.48 29.73
C VAL A 228 49.73 35.48 30.25
N LYS A 229 50.33 36.25 29.33
CA LYS A 229 51.28 37.32 29.63
C LYS A 229 50.74 38.67 29.16
N GLU A 230 50.81 39.69 30.00
CA GLU A 230 50.42 41.06 29.64
C GLU A 230 51.29 41.66 28.51
N ALA A 231 52.59 41.35 28.46
CA ALA A 231 53.55 42.01 27.57
C ALA A 231 53.59 41.46 26.13
N GLU A 232 52.95 40.33 25.84
CA GLU A 232 53.07 39.59 24.57
C GLU A 232 51.69 39.33 23.93
N VAL A 233 51.65 39.01 22.63
CA VAL A 233 50.42 38.51 21.98
C VAL A 233 50.31 37.02 22.29
N ASN A 234 49.25 36.64 23.00
CA ASN A 234 49.09 35.28 23.51
C ASN A 234 48.44 34.40 22.44
N THR A 235 49.18 33.42 21.92
CA THR A 235 48.70 32.48 20.90
C THR A 235 48.89 31.03 21.36
N GLY A 236 48.05 30.12 20.90
CA GLY A 236 48.15 28.70 21.23
C GLY A 236 46.97 27.86 20.76
N GLU A 237 47.04 26.55 21.06
CA GLU A 237 46.02 25.56 20.73
C GLU A 237 45.35 25.03 22.02
N LEU A 238 44.02 25.04 22.03
CA LEU A 238 43.14 24.41 23.02
C LEU A 238 42.69 23.04 22.52
N THR A 239 42.44 22.10 23.43
CA THR A 239 41.77 20.83 23.12
C THR A 239 40.60 20.60 24.07
N VAL A 240 39.41 20.34 23.53
CA VAL A 240 38.20 20.00 24.25
C VAL A 240 37.93 18.49 24.10
N PRO A 241 37.92 17.70 25.19
CA PRO A 241 37.51 16.31 25.17
C PRO A 241 35.98 16.19 25.17
N LEU A 242 35.44 15.41 24.24
CA LEU A 242 34.04 15.08 24.09
C LEU A 242 33.79 13.65 24.58
N ARG A 243 33.01 13.50 25.64
CA ARG A 243 32.72 12.21 26.30
C ARG A 243 31.33 11.70 25.92
N GLN A 244 31.14 10.38 25.93
CA GLN A 244 29.84 9.73 25.68
C GLN A 244 29.17 10.05 24.32
N ILE A 245 29.98 10.42 23.32
CA ILE A 245 29.53 10.97 22.02
C ILE A 245 28.57 10.08 21.22
N ARG A 246 28.53 8.77 21.49
CA ARG A 246 27.58 7.82 20.89
C ARG A 246 26.12 8.27 21.04
N SER A 247 25.78 8.83 22.20
CA SER A 247 24.43 9.33 22.50
C SER A 247 24.07 10.64 21.77
N TRP A 248 25.04 11.28 21.12
CA TRP A 248 24.91 12.58 20.44
C TRP A 248 24.87 12.47 18.91
N ALA A 249 24.96 11.25 18.36
CA ALA A 249 24.80 11.06 16.92
C ALA A 249 23.44 11.61 16.43
N PRO A 250 23.38 12.30 15.27
CA PRO A 250 24.45 12.42 14.27
C PRO A 250 25.35 13.67 14.40
N TYR A 251 25.06 14.64 15.27
CA TYR A 251 25.83 15.88 15.40
C TYR A 251 25.90 16.41 16.84
N ALA A 252 27.09 16.87 17.24
CA ALA A 252 27.29 17.67 18.45
C ALA A 252 27.71 19.11 18.09
N GLN A 253 26.95 20.10 18.55
CA GLN A 253 27.19 21.51 18.30
C GLN A 253 28.02 22.09 19.45
N LEU A 254 29.32 22.26 19.21
CA LEU A 254 30.29 22.82 20.15
C LEU A 254 30.34 24.34 20.00
N VAL A 255 30.39 25.05 21.12
CA VAL A 255 30.81 26.45 21.23
C VAL A 255 31.94 26.53 22.25
N ILE A 256 32.98 27.29 21.93
CA ILE A 256 34.01 27.70 22.88
C ILE A 256 34.02 29.23 22.93
N TYR A 257 34.10 29.81 24.12
CA TYR A 257 34.21 31.26 24.31
C TYR A 257 35.09 31.65 25.51
N THR A 258 35.63 32.86 25.48
CA THR A 258 36.28 33.50 26.64
C THR A 258 35.74 34.91 26.84
N LEU A 259 35.84 35.42 28.06
CA LEU A 259 35.36 36.74 28.50
C LEU A 259 36.57 37.63 28.78
N LEU A 260 36.74 38.68 27.97
CA LEU A 260 37.86 39.61 28.11
C LEU A 260 37.51 40.76 29.07
N PRO A 261 38.45 41.19 29.94
CA PRO A 261 38.27 42.36 30.80
C PRO A 261 37.82 43.65 30.11
N THR A 262 38.07 43.79 28.81
CA THR A 262 37.61 44.90 27.95
C THR A 262 36.12 44.88 27.62
N GLN A 263 35.34 44.01 28.28
CA GLN A 263 33.91 43.73 28.04
C GLN A 263 33.62 43.16 26.65
N GLU A 264 34.61 42.53 26.01
CA GLU A 264 34.47 41.79 24.76
C GLU A 264 34.35 40.28 25.02
N ILE A 265 33.52 39.57 24.26
CA ILE A 265 33.53 38.10 24.21
C ILE A 265 34.28 37.67 22.95
N VAL A 266 35.13 36.64 23.06
CA VAL A 266 35.74 35.99 21.89
C VAL A 266 35.20 34.56 21.82
N ALA A 267 34.57 34.19 20.70
CA ALA A 267 33.89 32.90 20.55
C ALA A 267 34.00 32.30 19.13
N ASP A 268 33.88 30.98 19.05
CA ASP A 268 33.61 30.24 17.81
C ASP A 268 32.64 29.07 18.05
N SER A 269 31.96 28.63 16.98
CA SER A 269 31.02 27.52 17.00
C SER A 269 31.29 26.54 15.86
N TYR A 270 31.09 25.24 16.11
CA TYR A 270 31.24 24.20 15.08
C TYR A 270 30.28 23.04 15.34
N SER A 271 29.63 22.54 14.28
CA SER A 271 28.76 21.36 14.35
C SER A 271 29.55 20.11 13.99
N VAL A 272 30.09 19.44 15.00
CA VAL A 272 30.93 18.25 14.86
C VAL A 272 30.09 17.06 14.36
N PRO A 273 30.43 16.45 13.22
CA PRO A 273 29.73 15.27 12.71
C PRO A 273 30.20 14.00 13.44
N ILE A 274 29.23 13.16 13.83
CA ILE A 274 29.47 11.91 14.56
C ILE A 274 28.98 10.73 13.71
N GLN A 275 29.63 9.57 13.82
CA GLN A 275 29.17 8.35 13.18
C GLN A 275 27.77 7.95 13.70
N LYS A 276 26.85 7.64 12.78
CA LYS A 276 25.48 7.18 13.10
C LYS A 276 25.54 5.80 13.75
N CYS A 277 25.45 5.75 15.08
CA CYS A 277 25.61 4.53 15.86
C CYS A 277 24.47 4.33 16.84
N LEU A 278 23.82 3.17 16.77
CA LEU A 278 22.75 2.79 17.69
C LEU A 278 23.32 2.39 19.05
N ASN A 279 22.54 2.60 20.12
CA ASN A 279 22.95 2.26 21.49
C ASN A 279 22.89 0.74 21.73
N ASN A 280 21.80 0.09 21.29
CA ASN A 280 21.67 -1.35 21.33
C ASN A 280 22.46 -1.94 20.14
N LYS A 281 23.54 -2.69 20.43
CA LYS A 281 24.30 -3.40 19.39
C LYS A 281 23.60 -4.72 19.10
N VAL A 282 22.91 -4.79 17.97
CA VAL A 282 22.21 -5.99 17.51
C VAL A 282 23.03 -6.66 16.41
N SER A 283 23.15 -7.98 16.43
CA SER A 283 23.63 -8.74 15.28
C SER A 283 22.74 -9.95 15.02
N LEU A 284 22.70 -10.36 13.75
CA LEU A 284 21.88 -11.46 13.25
C LEU A 284 22.74 -12.31 12.32
N LYS A 285 22.73 -13.64 12.48
CA LYS A 285 23.51 -14.56 11.63
C LYS A 285 22.80 -15.90 11.44
N PHE A 286 23.04 -16.51 10.29
CA PHE A 286 22.89 -17.96 10.12
C PHE A 286 24.26 -18.63 10.34
N PRO A 287 24.36 -19.81 10.98
CA PRO A 287 25.60 -20.57 11.10
C PRO A 287 26.18 -20.97 9.73
N SER A 288 25.31 -21.19 8.75
CA SER A 288 25.56 -21.63 7.39
C SER A 288 25.06 -20.57 6.39
N LEU A 289 25.79 -20.35 5.29
CA LEU A 289 25.38 -19.42 4.22
C LEU A 289 24.47 -20.08 3.17
N GLN A 290 24.40 -21.42 3.20
CA GLN A 290 23.74 -22.27 2.21
C GLN A 290 23.29 -23.56 2.89
N GLN A 291 22.06 -23.99 2.60
CA GLN A 291 21.43 -25.22 3.11
C GLN A 291 20.40 -25.75 2.09
N LEU A 292 19.92 -26.98 2.31
CA LEU A 292 18.85 -27.54 1.48
C LEU A 292 17.47 -26.95 1.88
N PRO A 293 16.52 -26.82 0.96
CA PRO A 293 15.13 -26.53 1.29
C PRO A 293 14.56 -27.66 2.18
N GLY A 294 13.76 -27.32 3.19
CA GLY A 294 13.18 -28.27 4.14
C GLY A 294 14.08 -28.66 5.33
N GLU A 295 15.36 -28.29 5.35
CA GLU A 295 16.23 -28.50 6.54
C GLU A 295 15.87 -27.55 7.70
N GLU A 296 16.16 -27.97 8.93
CA GLU A 296 16.17 -27.05 10.07
C GLU A 296 17.42 -26.17 10.07
N THR A 297 17.26 -24.92 10.49
CA THR A 297 18.35 -23.98 10.73
C THR A 297 18.10 -23.16 11.97
N SER A 298 19.16 -22.61 12.57
CA SER A 298 19.06 -21.67 13.68
C SER A 298 19.46 -20.27 13.24
N LEU A 299 18.71 -19.28 13.70
CA LEU A 299 18.99 -17.87 13.50
C LEU A 299 19.57 -17.31 14.80
N GLU A 300 20.86 -16.99 14.79
CA GLU A 300 21.57 -16.43 15.95
C GLU A 300 21.26 -14.93 16.06
N LEU A 301 20.63 -14.53 17.16
CA LEU A 301 20.27 -13.14 17.46
C LEU A 301 20.96 -12.69 18.75
N THR A 302 21.81 -11.67 18.65
CA THR A 302 22.45 -11.02 19.81
C THR A 302 21.97 -9.59 19.96
N ALA A 303 21.67 -9.16 21.19
CA ALA A 303 21.24 -7.80 21.52
C ALA A 303 21.54 -7.48 23.00
N HIS A 304 21.23 -6.27 23.45
CA HIS A 304 21.26 -5.96 24.89
C HIS A 304 20.30 -6.90 25.67
N PRO A 305 20.68 -7.44 26.83
CA PRO A 305 19.78 -8.20 27.71
C PRO A 305 18.44 -7.50 27.95
N GLY A 306 17.34 -8.26 27.93
CA GLY A 306 15.98 -7.72 28.06
C GLY A 306 15.49 -6.93 26.84
N SER A 307 16.12 -7.04 25.67
CA SER A 307 15.60 -6.47 24.43
C SER A 307 14.40 -7.27 23.91
N LEU A 308 13.40 -6.60 23.35
CA LEU A 308 12.42 -7.23 22.47
C LEU A 308 12.84 -7.01 21.01
N CYS A 309 13.00 -8.08 20.24
CA CYS A 309 13.47 -8.03 18.87
C CYS A 309 12.39 -8.50 17.89
N SER A 310 12.24 -7.80 16.78
CA SER A 310 11.47 -8.28 15.63
C SER A 310 12.40 -8.95 14.63
N LEU A 311 11.99 -10.11 14.14
CA LEU A 311 12.66 -10.89 13.10
C LEU A 311 11.80 -10.88 11.83
N ARG A 312 12.40 -10.60 10.68
CA ARG A 312 11.81 -10.87 9.37
C ARG A 312 12.75 -11.70 8.50
N ALA A 313 12.21 -12.55 7.64
CA ALA A 313 12.93 -13.15 6.52
C ALA A 313 12.03 -13.21 5.28
N ILE A 314 12.51 -12.68 4.17
CA ILE A 314 11.77 -12.56 2.89
C ILE A 314 12.64 -12.99 1.71
N ASP A 315 11.99 -13.38 0.62
CA ASP A 315 12.65 -13.74 -0.63
C ASP A 315 13.34 -12.52 -1.27
N GLN A 316 14.56 -12.69 -1.81
CA GLN A 316 15.30 -11.63 -2.48
C GLN A 316 14.54 -11.02 -3.68
N SER A 317 13.70 -11.78 -4.39
CA SER A 317 12.88 -11.28 -5.50
C SER A 317 11.92 -10.16 -5.07
N MET A 318 11.34 -10.25 -3.86
CA MET A 318 10.50 -9.19 -3.28
C MET A 318 11.31 -7.90 -3.06
N LEU A 319 12.57 -8.03 -2.61
CA LEU A 319 13.49 -6.91 -2.46
C LEU A 319 13.97 -6.32 -3.80
N LEU A 320 13.99 -7.11 -4.88
CA LEU A 320 14.31 -6.60 -6.22
C LEU A 320 13.15 -5.78 -6.82
N MET A 321 11.91 -6.06 -6.44
CA MET A 321 10.74 -5.26 -6.86
C MET A 321 10.64 -3.89 -6.15
N ALA A 322 11.08 -3.78 -4.89
CA ALA A 322 10.96 -2.54 -4.11
C ALA A 322 12.16 -2.26 -3.17
N PRO A 323 13.40 -2.13 -3.70
CA PRO A 323 14.63 -2.05 -2.89
C PRO A 323 14.74 -0.78 -2.02
N GLU A 324 13.93 0.24 -2.27
CA GLU A 324 13.96 1.51 -1.51
C GLU A 324 13.17 1.44 -0.18
N GLN A 325 12.52 0.31 0.12
CA GLN A 325 11.72 0.12 1.35
C GLN A 325 12.49 -0.54 2.51
N GLU A 326 13.77 -0.90 2.35
CA GLU A 326 14.57 -1.47 3.44
C GLU A 326 14.87 -0.46 4.56
N LEU A 327 14.59 -0.84 5.81
CA LEU A 327 14.92 -0.04 6.99
C LEU A 327 16.44 0.06 7.15
N THR A 328 17.00 1.27 7.02
CA THR A 328 18.43 1.52 7.20
C THR A 328 18.70 2.45 8.39
N VAL A 329 19.90 2.35 8.98
CA VAL A 329 20.38 3.30 10.01
C VAL A 329 20.35 4.73 9.47
N ASP A 330 20.73 4.94 8.20
CA ASP A 330 20.73 6.27 7.59
C ASP A 330 19.33 6.90 7.52
N TRP A 331 18.31 6.11 7.13
CA TRP A 331 16.89 6.49 7.12
C TRP A 331 16.33 6.71 8.52
N MET A 332 16.63 5.83 9.48
CA MET A 332 16.16 5.99 10.87
C MET A 332 16.66 7.30 11.49
N TYR A 333 17.90 7.73 11.18
CA TYR A 333 18.38 9.04 11.58
C TYR A 333 17.79 10.21 10.76
N SER A 334 17.33 10.02 9.52
CA SER A 334 16.65 11.08 8.75
C SER A 334 15.23 11.36 9.24
N GLN A 335 14.57 10.36 9.87
CA GLN A 335 13.27 10.56 10.54
C GLN A 335 13.35 11.34 11.86
N LEU A 336 14.55 11.67 12.37
CA LEU A 336 14.67 12.48 13.59
C LEU A 336 14.22 13.94 13.32
N PRO A 337 13.19 14.46 14.03
CA PRO A 337 12.63 15.80 13.74
C PRO A 337 13.60 16.95 14.07
N LEU A 338 14.64 16.70 14.87
CA LEU A 338 15.70 17.67 15.17
C LEU A 338 17.06 16.98 15.30
N GLN A 339 17.88 17.07 14.25
CA GLN A 339 19.28 16.62 14.28
C GLN A 339 20.23 17.69 14.83
N ARG A 340 19.97 18.97 14.52
CA ARG A 340 20.76 20.15 14.94
C ARG A 340 19.88 21.39 14.94
N LEU A 341 20.14 22.33 15.85
CA LEU A 341 19.57 23.67 15.79
C LEU A 341 20.30 24.53 14.74
N SER A 342 19.58 25.45 14.09
CA SER A 342 20.16 26.41 13.14
C SER A 342 19.39 27.72 13.15
N GLY A 343 19.87 28.72 13.91
CA GLY A 343 19.13 29.96 14.13
C GLY A 343 17.92 29.82 15.06
N TYR A 344 17.18 30.91 15.18
CA TYR A 344 15.87 30.99 15.82
C TYR A 344 14.99 31.98 15.06
N ASN A 345 13.67 31.86 15.25
CA ASN A 345 12.66 32.66 14.57
C ASN A 345 12.89 34.17 14.80
N TRP A 346 12.59 35.01 13.81
CA TRP A 346 12.72 36.46 13.91
C TRP A 346 11.92 37.05 15.07
N ARG A 347 10.80 36.42 15.47
CA ARG A 347 9.99 36.79 16.64
C ARG A 347 10.72 36.70 17.99
N VAL A 348 11.87 36.02 18.04
CA VAL A 348 12.67 35.81 19.28
C VAL A 348 14.00 36.59 19.24
N LYS A 349 14.32 37.26 18.12
CA LYS A 349 15.36 38.29 18.09
C LYS A 349 14.97 39.42 19.03
N ASP A 350 15.96 40.04 19.68
CA ASP A 350 15.74 41.29 20.41
C ASP A 350 15.41 42.40 19.42
N ASP A 351 14.41 43.21 19.75
CA ASP A 351 13.99 44.31 18.90
C ASP A 351 15.08 45.39 18.87
N VAL A 352 15.50 45.79 17.67
CA VAL A 352 16.50 46.83 17.46
C VAL A 352 15.75 48.00 16.86
N SER A 353 15.59 49.06 17.64
CA SER A 353 14.68 50.19 17.40
C SER A 353 15.10 51.08 16.22
N SER A 354 14.99 50.54 15.00
CA SER A 354 15.14 51.27 13.75
C SER A 354 14.10 50.78 12.74
N PHE A 355 13.01 51.53 12.60
CA PHE A 355 12.02 51.27 11.56
C PHE A 355 12.65 51.51 10.18
N LEU A 356 12.47 50.55 9.27
CA LEU A 356 12.94 50.56 7.87
C LEU A 356 14.47 50.45 7.69
N PHE A 357 15.02 49.23 7.53
CA PHE A 357 15.99 48.85 6.49
C PHE A 357 16.29 47.33 6.54
N TYR A 358 16.98 46.79 5.52
CA TYR A 358 17.43 45.39 5.52
C TYR A 358 18.64 45.21 6.45
N GLN A 359 18.55 44.29 7.42
CA GLN A 359 19.67 43.96 8.32
C GLN A 359 20.92 43.57 7.52
N ARG A 360 22.02 44.32 7.69
CA ARG A 360 23.33 43.89 7.21
C ARG A 360 23.77 42.68 8.04
N SER A 361 24.07 41.57 7.37
CA SER A 361 24.69 40.40 8.01
C SER A 361 26.13 40.76 8.41
N HIS A 362 26.28 41.27 9.62
CA HIS A 362 27.54 41.39 10.33
C HIS A 362 27.98 40.00 10.85
N ASN A 363 29.29 39.83 10.97
CA ASN A 363 29.92 38.58 11.38
C ASN A 363 30.47 38.75 12.79
N ASP A 364 29.57 38.74 13.77
CA ASP A 364 29.82 39.07 15.16
C ASP A 364 29.58 37.88 16.11
N ILE A 365 29.83 38.08 17.40
CA ILE A 365 29.66 37.02 18.42
C ILE A 365 28.20 36.59 18.53
N TYR A 366 27.26 37.52 18.40
CA TYR A 366 25.83 37.22 18.34
C TYR A 366 25.49 36.27 17.17
N SER A 367 26.15 36.41 16.02
CA SER A 367 25.99 35.46 14.91
C SER A 367 26.47 34.04 15.23
N VAL A 368 27.56 33.88 16.00
CA VAL A 368 28.13 32.58 16.43
C VAL A 368 27.14 31.80 17.32
N PHE A 369 26.65 32.40 18.39
CA PHE A 369 25.66 31.75 19.27
C PHE A 369 24.33 31.50 18.55
N LYS A 370 23.93 32.42 17.67
CA LYS A 370 22.74 32.25 16.83
C LYS A 370 22.89 31.12 15.80
N GLU A 371 24.09 30.82 15.29
CA GLU A 371 24.29 29.72 14.34
C GLU A 371 23.89 28.37 14.96
N ILE A 372 24.25 28.11 16.22
CA ILE A 372 23.79 26.93 16.97
C ILE A 372 22.40 27.07 17.61
N GLY A 373 21.66 28.14 17.29
CA GLY A 373 20.29 28.38 17.78
C GLY A 373 20.18 28.84 19.24
N VAL A 374 21.27 29.23 19.91
CA VAL A 374 21.26 29.67 21.31
C VAL A 374 21.11 31.19 21.40
N LYS A 375 20.20 31.65 22.26
CA LYS A 375 20.08 33.06 22.65
C LYS A 375 20.86 33.32 23.94
N VAL A 376 21.74 34.31 23.93
CA VAL A 376 22.59 34.70 25.06
C VAL A 376 22.12 36.03 25.64
N ILE A 377 22.06 36.11 26.97
CA ILE A 377 21.84 37.34 27.73
C ILE A 377 23.15 37.62 28.47
N THR A 378 23.73 38.80 28.27
CA THR A 378 25.03 39.19 28.85
C THR A 378 25.17 40.71 28.92
N SER A 379 25.99 41.21 29.83
CA SER A 379 26.43 42.61 29.92
C SER A 379 27.59 42.94 28.97
N TYR A 380 28.18 41.94 28.30
CA TYR A 380 29.34 42.10 27.42
C TYR A 380 28.92 42.43 25.97
N ILE A 381 29.84 43.04 25.21
CA ILE A 381 29.63 43.44 23.82
C ILE A 381 29.61 42.20 22.92
N VAL A 382 28.44 41.93 22.30
CA VAL A 382 28.23 40.78 21.39
C VAL A 382 27.80 41.16 19.96
N ARG A 383 27.45 42.43 19.69
CA ARG A 383 27.01 42.92 18.37
C ARG A 383 27.89 44.07 17.88
N THR A 384 28.00 44.21 16.56
CA THR A 384 28.61 45.41 15.92
C THR A 384 27.68 46.64 16.02
N PRO A 385 28.21 47.86 16.19
CA PRO A 385 27.44 49.09 15.96
C PRO A 385 26.95 49.20 14.52
N GLU A 386 25.71 49.63 14.29
CA GLU A 386 25.17 49.84 12.94
C GLU A 386 25.46 51.26 12.41
N VAL A 387 25.73 51.35 11.11
CA VAL A 387 25.85 52.62 10.37
C VAL A 387 24.81 52.65 9.25
N LEU A 388 23.86 53.58 9.36
CA LEU A 388 22.75 53.75 8.43
C LEU A 388 23.24 54.07 7.00
N GLY A 389 22.74 53.34 6.01
CA GLY A 389 23.07 53.54 4.60
C GLY A 389 21.89 53.24 3.69
N ARG A 390 21.53 54.20 2.81
CA ARG A 390 20.37 54.11 1.91
C ARG A 390 20.47 52.91 0.95
N SER A 391 19.36 52.20 0.78
CA SER A 391 19.24 51.03 -0.09
C SER A 391 18.48 51.35 -1.39
N ARG A 392 18.79 50.60 -2.47
CA ARG A 392 17.87 50.36 -3.59
C ARG A 392 17.48 48.88 -3.60
N ARG A 393 16.24 48.58 -4.00
CA ARG A 393 15.65 47.25 -4.25
C ARG A 393 15.82 46.87 -5.75
N PRO A 394 15.36 45.70 -6.29
CA PRO A 394 14.65 44.55 -5.68
C PRO A 394 15.22 43.16 -6.05
N GLY A 395 14.51 42.07 -5.69
CA GLY A 395 14.66 40.74 -6.30
C GLY A 395 14.49 39.56 -5.33
N ILE A 396 13.46 38.71 -5.55
CA ILE A 396 13.20 37.44 -4.83
C ILE A 396 12.76 36.39 -5.86
N ILE A 397 13.22 35.13 -5.73
CA ILE A 397 12.54 33.86 -6.09
C ILE A 397 13.40 32.68 -5.53
N ILE A 398 12.88 31.44 -5.54
CA ILE A 398 13.09 30.41 -4.50
C ILE A 398 13.49 29.03 -5.09
N ASP A 399 14.59 28.44 -4.57
CA ASP A 399 14.92 26.98 -4.46
C ASP A 399 14.88 26.10 -5.75
N PRO A 400 15.08 24.75 -5.75
CA PRO A 400 15.57 23.80 -4.72
C PRO A 400 16.69 22.80 -5.19
N SER A 401 16.99 21.80 -4.34
CA SER A 401 17.48 20.41 -4.62
C SER A 401 18.86 20.16 -5.31
N SER A 402 19.50 18.97 -5.30
CA SER A 402 19.53 17.83 -4.33
C SER A 402 20.73 16.87 -4.61
N ASP A 403 21.22 16.21 -3.56
CA ASP A 403 21.87 14.88 -3.43
C ASP A 403 22.82 14.20 -4.48
N THR A 404 23.92 13.65 -3.93
CA THR A 404 24.65 12.39 -4.27
C THR A 404 25.36 12.15 -5.63
N PHE A 405 26.47 11.39 -5.62
CA PHE A 405 26.51 9.98 -6.11
C PHE A 405 27.79 9.19 -5.68
N LYS A 406 28.07 8.02 -6.29
CA LYS A 406 28.72 6.83 -5.65
C LYS A 406 29.93 6.21 -6.42
N LYS A 407 30.89 5.63 -5.68
CA LYS A 407 31.80 4.48 -6.04
C LYS A 407 32.82 4.73 -7.21
N ARG A 408 33.75 3.85 -7.65
CA ARG A 408 34.08 2.40 -7.39
C ARG A 408 35.53 1.99 -7.80
N GLY A 409 36.15 0.98 -7.15
CA GLY A 409 37.17 0.04 -7.71
C GLY A 409 38.66 0.45 -7.74
N MET A 410 39.67 -0.45 -7.88
CA MET A 410 39.71 -1.94 -7.82
C MET A 410 41.18 -2.51 -7.77
N THR A 411 41.37 -3.83 -7.48
CA THR A 411 42.57 -4.71 -7.68
C THR A 411 43.87 -4.43 -6.88
N SER A 412 44.73 -5.38 -6.45
CA SER A 412 44.76 -6.87 -6.22
C SER A 412 46.06 -7.20 -5.37
N MET A 413 46.65 -8.38 -5.06
CA MET A 413 46.65 -9.81 -5.49
C MET A 413 47.19 -10.76 -4.34
N LEU A 414 46.92 -12.08 -4.43
CA LEU A 414 47.76 -13.31 -4.16
C LEU A 414 48.65 -13.46 -2.88
N ALA A 415 48.86 -14.66 -2.26
CA ALA A 415 48.39 -16.05 -2.51
C ALA A 415 48.69 -17.05 -1.34
N VAL A 416 48.00 -18.22 -1.32
CA VAL A 416 48.40 -19.56 -0.72
C VAL A 416 48.49 -19.65 0.83
N GLN A 417 48.18 -20.71 1.61
CA GLN A 417 47.42 -22.02 1.63
C GLN A 417 47.23 -22.36 3.17
N TYR A 418 46.79 -23.47 3.79
CA TYR A 418 46.23 -24.85 3.59
C TYR A 418 45.77 -25.31 5.04
N ASP A 419 44.99 -26.35 5.37
CA ASP A 419 43.92 -27.18 4.74
C ASP A 419 43.21 -28.04 5.85
N GLU A 420 42.51 -29.15 5.53
CA GLU A 420 41.76 -30.09 6.43
C GLU A 420 40.48 -29.52 7.11
N GLY A 421 39.37 -30.26 7.30
CA GLY A 421 38.99 -31.61 6.86
C GLY A 421 37.67 -32.06 7.56
N VAL A 422 36.60 -32.38 6.82
CA VAL A 422 35.24 -32.63 7.37
C VAL A 422 34.77 -34.05 7.08
N ALA A 423 34.03 -34.67 8.01
CA ALA A 423 33.40 -35.99 7.85
C ALA A 423 31.90 -35.85 7.52
N GLU A 424 31.37 -36.73 6.68
CA GLU A 424 29.99 -36.66 6.18
C GLU A 424 29.02 -37.59 6.92
N GLU A 425 27.76 -37.15 7.00
CA GLU A 425 26.62 -37.85 7.61
C GLU A 425 25.59 -38.29 6.54
N PRO A 426 24.84 -39.39 6.79
CA PRO A 426 24.08 -40.17 5.80
C PRO A 426 23.06 -39.40 4.92
N PRO A 427 22.66 -39.99 3.78
CA PRO A 427 21.93 -39.31 2.71
C PRO A 427 20.51 -38.87 3.09
N VAL A 428 20.20 -37.60 2.80
CA VAL A 428 18.90 -36.94 3.08
C VAL A 428 18.05 -36.85 1.80
N GLN A 429 16.75 -37.11 1.93
CA GLN A 429 15.72 -37.02 0.89
C GLN A 429 14.95 -35.69 0.99
N THR A 430 14.75 -34.98 -0.13
CA THR A 430 14.07 -33.68 -0.17
C THR A 430 12.66 -33.79 -0.76
N ILE A 431 11.65 -33.26 -0.05
CA ILE A 431 10.24 -33.22 -0.46
C ILE A 431 9.76 -31.78 -0.30
N ARG A 432 9.24 -31.18 -1.38
CA ARG A 432 9.03 -29.74 -1.51
C ARG A 432 7.56 -29.40 -1.73
N THR A 433 6.97 -28.71 -0.75
CA THR A 433 5.52 -28.47 -0.60
C THR A 433 5.17 -27.02 -0.22
N TYR A 434 6.04 -26.33 0.54
CA TYR A 434 5.78 -25.06 1.19
C TYR A 434 6.55 -23.91 0.53
N PHE A 435 5.85 -23.10 -0.25
CA PHE A 435 6.43 -22.03 -1.09
C PHE A 435 5.88 -20.63 -0.75
N PRO A 436 6.26 -20.03 0.38
CA PRO A 436 5.82 -18.69 0.78
C PRO A 436 6.66 -17.55 0.15
N GLU A 437 6.15 -16.33 0.16
CA GLU A 437 6.93 -15.09 -0.16
C GLU A 437 7.67 -14.53 1.07
N THR A 438 7.12 -14.77 2.27
CA THR A 438 7.67 -14.35 3.57
C THR A 438 7.78 -15.57 4.48
N TRP A 439 8.95 -15.79 5.05
CA TRP A 439 9.28 -16.98 5.85
C TRP A 439 9.15 -16.74 7.35
N ILE A 440 9.79 -15.69 7.87
CA ILE A 440 9.83 -15.36 9.31
C ILE A 440 9.18 -13.99 9.51
N TRP A 441 8.32 -13.85 10.53
CA TRP A 441 7.69 -12.58 10.91
C TRP A 441 7.33 -12.58 12.41
N ASP A 442 8.35 -12.57 13.26
CA ASP A 442 8.24 -12.92 14.68
C ASP A 442 8.70 -11.80 15.63
N LEU A 443 8.30 -11.93 16.89
CA LEU A 443 8.75 -11.10 18.02
C LEU A 443 9.38 -12.00 19.09
N VAL A 444 10.69 -11.84 19.32
CA VAL A 444 11.50 -12.69 20.19
C VAL A 444 12.11 -11.84 21.33
N PRO A 445 11.86 -12.20 22.61
CA PRO A 445 12.54 -11.56 23.74
C PRO A 445 13.95 -12.15 23.91
N VAL A 446 14.94 -11.27 24.06
CA VAL A 446 16.33 -11.65 24.37
C VAL A 446 16.50 -11.66 25.89
N GLY A 447 16.78 -12.85 26.44
CA GLY A 447 16.97 -13.04 27.88
C GLY A 447 18.25 -12.41 28.44
N ASP A 448 18.51 -12.69 29.72
CA ASP A 448 19.62 -12.07 30.48
C ASP A 448 21.02 -12.39 29.91
N SER A 449 21.12 -13.43 29.07
CA SER A 449 22.32 -13.81 28.30
C SER A 449 22.73 -12.79 27.21
N GLY A 450 21.81 -11.94 26.74
CA GLY A 450 22.03 -11.08 25.57
C GLY A 450 22.10 -11.82 24.23
N SER A 451 21.79 -13.12 24.20
CA SER A 451 21.80 -13.96 22.99
C SER A 451 20.67 -14.99 23.02
N VAL A 452 20.05 -15.22 21.87
CA VAL A 452 19.03 -16.24 21.64
C VAL A 452 19.21 -16.84 20.25
N ASN A 453 19.13 -18.17 20.14
CA ASN A 453 19.12 -18.86 18.85
C ASN A 453 17.69 -19.35 18.61
N VAL A 454 17.13 -19.03 17.43
CA VAL A 454 15.74 -19.35 17.09
C VAL A 454 15.73 -20.35 15.95
N THR A 455 15.17 -21.54 16.19
CA THR A 455 15.12 -22.65 15.22
C THR A 455 13.92 -22.53 14.30
N HIS A 456 14.14 -22.56 12.98
CA HIS A 456 13.10 -22.55 11.96
C HIS A 456 13.44 -23.56 10.85
N THR A 457 12.42 -24.22 10.29
CA THR A 457 12.55 -25.01 9.06
C THR A 457 12.63 -24.07 7.85
N ILE A 458 13.57 -24.30 6.94
CA ILE A 458 13.76 -23.53 5.70
C ILE A 458 12.63 -23.87 4.71
N PRO A 459 11.97 -22.90 4.06
CA PRO A 459 10.91 -23.19 3.11
C PRO A 459 11.43 -23.86 1.83
N ASP A 460 10.53 -24.49 1.09
CA ASP A 460 10.85 -25.34 -0.05
C ASP A 460 11.17 -24.56 -1.35
N THR A 461 11.10 -23.23 -1.28
CA THR A 461 11.53 -22.32 -2.35
C THR A 461 13.06 -22.32 -2.46
N ILE A 462 13.58 -22.77 -3.60
CA ILE A 462 15.00 -22.63 -3.96
C ILE A 462 15.25 -21.15 -4.30
N THR A 463 15.80 -20.41 -3.33
CA THR A 463 15.91 -18.95 -3.38
C THR A 463 16.96 -18.44 -2.39
N LYS A 464 17.18 -17.13 -2.37
CA LYS A 464 17.99 -16.46 -1.36
C LYS A 464 17.10 -15.70 -0.38
N TRP A 465 17.06 -16.20 0.85
CA TRP A 465 16.36 -15.58 1.97
C TRP A 465 17.22 -14.46 2.56
N VAL A 466 16.64 -13.25 2.65
CA VAL A 466 17.26 -12.09 3.28
C VAL A 466 16.55 -11.85 4.61
N ALA A 467 17.27 -12.10 5.71
CA ALA A 467 16.78 -11.92 7.05
C ALA A 467 17.25 -10.58 7.64
N GLY A 468 16.39 -9.93 8.40
CA GLY A 468 16.69 -8.67 9.08
C GLY A 468 16.03 -8.61 10.45
N ALA A 469 16.69 -7.93 11.39
CA ALA A 469 16.22 -7.83 12.77
C ALA A 469 16.40 -6.42 13.33
N PHE A 470 15.43 -5.95 14.12
CA PHE A 470 15.57 -4.74 14.92
C PHE A 470 15.08 -4.99 16.34
N CYS A 471 15.68 -4.30 17.32
CA CYS A 471 15.40 -4.53 18.74
C CYS A 471 15.16 -3.22 19.49
N THR A 472 14.21 -3.25 20.42
CA THR A 472 13.93 -2.18 21.36
C THR A 472 14.33 -2.59 22.78
N SER A 473 14.86 -1.63 23.55
CA SER A 473 15.32 -1.81 24.92
C SER A 473 15.30 -0.46 25.65
N PRO A 474 15.39 -0.42 27.00
CA PRO A 474 15.57 0.84 27.74
C PRO A 474 16.86 1.60 27.35
N VAL A 475 17.87 0.89 26.84
CA VAL A 475 19.13 1.48 26.33
C VAL A 475 18.94 2.12 24.94
N GLY A 476 17.89 1.74 24.22
CA GLY A 476 17.44 2.33 22.96
C GLY A 476 17.13 1.31 21.88
N PHE A 477 16.90 1.84 20.67
CA PHE A 477 16.73 1.07 19.43
C PHE A 477 18.08 0.48 18.96
N GLY A 478 18.00 -0.65 18.27
CA GLY A 478 19.11 -1.34 17.60
C GLY A 478 18.65 -2.01 16.31
N LEU A 479 19.53 -2.13 15.33
CA LEU A 479 19.25 -2.68 14.00
C LEU A 479 20.41 -3.58 13.59
N ALA A 480 20.10 -4.83 13.24
CA ALA A 480 21.08 -5.77 12.70
C ALA A 480 21.41 -5.43 11.24
N PRO A 481 22.65 -5.70 10.78
CA PRO A 481 22.91 -5.90 9.36
C PRO A 481 22.08 -7.08 8.83
N SER A 482 21.63 -7.01 7.57
CA SER A 482 20.84 -8.08 6.96
C SER A 482 21.67 -9.37 6.82
N ALA A 483 21.19 -10.46 7.41
CA ALA A 483 21.74 -11.81 7.24
C ALA A 483 21.18 -12.43 5.94
N GLN A 484 21.89 -13.42 5.38
CA GLN A 484 21.52 -14.04 4.12
C GLN A 484 21.73 -15.56 4.19
N LEU A 485 20.71 -16.31 3.79
CA LEU A 485 20.74 -17.77 3.66
C LEU A 485 20.33 -18.14 2.24
N THR A 486 21.08 -19.05 1.62
CA THR A 486 20.79 -19.53 0.26
C THR A 486 20.17 -20.93 0.36
N ALA A 487 18.86 -21.02 0.19
CA ALA A 487 18.17 -22.30 0.07
C ALA A 487 18.46 -22.83 -1.34
N TYR A 488 19.41 -23.76 -1.45
CA TYR A 488 19.97 -24.19 -2.74
C TYR A 488 20.03 -25.70 -2.84
N GLN A 489 19.53 -26.21 -3.96
CA GLN A 489 19.55 -27.62 -4.30
C GLN A 489 20.20 -27.74 -5.70
N PRO A 490 21.29 -28.50 -5.89
CA PRO A 490 22.01 -28.55 -7.17
C PRO A 490 21.26 -29.33 -8.26
N PHE A 491 20.28 -30.14 -7.87
CA PHE A 491 19.45 -30.94 -8.75
C PHE A 491 18.00 -30.83 -8.28
N PHE A 492 17.10 -30.35 -9.15
CA PHE A 492 15.70 -30.15 -8.80
C PHE A 492 14.77 -30.15 -10.02
N VAL A 493 13.47 -30.36 -9.78
CA VAL A 493 12.39 -30.19 -10.74
C VAL A 493 11.58 -28.91 -10.47
N SER A 494 11.09 -28.28 -11.53
CA SER A 494 10.17 -27.14 -11.49
C SER A 494 8.95 -27.43 -12.35
N LEU A 495 7.74 -27.08 -11.86
CA LEU A 495 6.47 -27.40 -12.52
C LEU A 495 5.84 -26.13 -13.12
N THR A 496 5.60 -26.13 -14.43
CA THR A 496 4.79 -25.10 -15.08
C THR A 496 3.33 -25.55 -15.10
N LEU A 497 2.49 -24.84 -14.35
CA LEU A 497 1.04 -25.04 -14.25
C LEU A 497 0.31 -23.77 -14.68
N PRO A 498 -0.90 -23.87 -15.28
CA PRO A 498 -1.80 -22.72 -15.41
C PRO A 498 -2.36 -22.31 -14.03
N TYR A 499 -3.00 -21.13 -13.93
CA TYR A 499 -3.65 -20.66 -12.70
C TYR A 499 -4.85 -21.55 -12.31
N SER A 500 -5.76 -21.79 -13.25
CA SER A 500 -6.89 -22.72 -13.11
C SER A 500 -7.21 -23.40 -14.45
N VAL A 501 -8.01 -24.46 -14.40
CA VAL A 501 -8.53 -25.20 -15.56
C VAL A 501 -9.99 -25.59 -15.31
N VAL A 502 -10.77 -25.80 -16.38
CA VAL A 502 -12.15 -26.29 -16.26
C VAL A 502 -12.16 -27.82 -16.33
N ARG A 503 -13.06 -28.46 -15.59
CA ARG A 503 -13.21 -29.93 -15.58
C ARG A 503 -13.33 -30.51 -16.99
N GLY A 504 -12.55 -31.56 -17.25
CA GLY A 504 -12.56 -32.30 -18.51
C GLY A 504 -11.83 -31.64 -19.68
N GLU A 505 -11.26 -30.44 -19.51
CA GLU A 505 -10.19 -29.93 -20.41
C GLU A 505 -8.94 -30.80 -20.31
N VAL A 506 -8.00 -30.66 -21.26
CA VAL A 506 -6.76 -31.45 -21.29
C VAL A 506 -5.56 -30.52 -21.40
N PHE A 507 -4.70 -30.46 -20.40
CA PHE A 507 -3.52 -29.59 -20.38
C PHE A 507 -2.22 -30.39 -20.39
N THR A 508 -1.12 -29.75 -20.81
CA THR A 508 0.21 -30.36 -20.74
C THR A 508 0.93 -29.87 -19.49
N LEU A 509 1.11 -30.75 -18.49
CA LEU A 509 2.02 -30.49 -17.38
C LEU A 509 3.46 -30.53 -17.91
N LYS A 510 4.19 -29.41 -17.79
CA LYS A 510 5.63 -29.34 -18.07
C LYS A 510 6.39 -29.42 -16.75
N ALA A 511 7.34 -30.35 -16.63
CA ALA A 511 8.26 -30.44 -15.51
C ALA A 511 9.70 -30.28 -16.02
N SER A 512 10.31 -29.12 -15.77
CA SER A 512 11.72 -28.88 -16.12
C SER A 512 12.62 -29.34 -14.98
N VAL A 513 13.44 -30.34 -15.25
CA VAL A 513 14.55 -30.73 -14.38
C VAL A 513 15.77 -29.88 -14.72
N PHE A 514 16.43 -29.34 -13.70
CA PHE A 514 17.66 -28.56 -13.81
C PHE A 514 18.80 -29.30 -13.09
N SER A 515 20.00 -29.30 -13.68
CA SER A 515 21.21 -29.81 -13.04
C SER A 515 22.34 -28.77 -13.07
N TYR A 516 22.77 -28.39 -11.87
CA TYR A 516 23.96 -27.58 -11.61
C TYR A 516 25.09 -28.43 -11.01
N LEU A 517 25.04 -29.75 -11.19
CA LEU A 517 26.12 -30.66 -10.81
C LEU A 517 27.20 -30.68 -11.91
N PRO A 518 28.50 -30.68 -11.56
CA PRO A 518 29.61 -30.61 -12.52
C PRO A 518 29.87 -31.93 -13.28
N ARG A 519 28.90 -32.85 -13.29
CA ARG A 519 28.94 -34.13 -13.98
C ARG A 519 27.54 -34.53 -14.43
N CYS A 520 27.46 -35.25 -15.55
CA CYS A 520 26.19 -35.69 -16.09
C CYS A 520 25.54 -36.77 -15.21
N ILE A 521 24.27 -36.56 -14.88
CA ILE A 521 23.43 -37.47 -14.10
C ILE A 521 22.37 -38.13 -15.00
N MET A 522 21.97 -39.37 -14.70
CA MET A 522 20.84 -40.02 -15.37
C MET A 522 19.59 -39.88 -14.51
N VAL A 523 18.65 -39.04 -14.96
CA VAL A 523 17.44 -38.71 -14.20
C VAL A 523 16.27 -39.57 -14.69
N GLN A 524 15.51 -40.12 -13.74
CA GLN A 524 14.16 -40.64 -13.99
C GLN A 524 13.13 -39.70 -13.33
N VAL A 525 12.08 -39.34 -14.07
CA VAL A 525 10.99 -38.48 -13.54
C VAL A 525 9.66 -39.23 -13.58
N SER A 526 8.91 -39.17 -12.49
CA SER A 526 7.60 -39.79 -12.32
C SER A 526 6.56 -38.80 -11.81
N LEU A 527 5.32 -38.98 -12.25
CA LEU A 527 4.14 -38.30 -11.72
C LEU A 527 3.39 -39.32 -10.85
N ALA A 528 3.00 -38.95 -9.63
CA ALA A 528 2.20 -39.80 -8.76
C ALA A 528 0.78 -39.98 -9.33
N GLU A 529 0.25 -41.20 -9.27
CA GLU A 529 -1.14 -41.49 -9.68
C GLU A 529 -2.14 -41.02 -8.62
N SER A 530 -3.30 -40.55 -9.06
CA SER A 530 -4.41 -40.10 -8.21
C SER A 530 -5.74 -40.39 -8.90
N ALA A 531 -6.81 -40.56 -8.11
CA ALA A 531 -8.17 -40.66 -8.65
C ALA A 531 -8.75 -39.30 -9.13
N GLU A 532 -8.08 -38.18 -8.79
CA GLU A 532 -8.55 -36.83 -9.10
C GLU A 532 -8.34 -36.41 -10.57
N PHE A 533 -7.43 -37.07 -11.28
CA PHE A 533 -7.07 -36.79 -12.68
C PHE A 533 -6.64 -38.07 -13.41
N THR A 534 -6.77 -38.09 -14.74
CA THR A 534 -6.10 -39.09 -15.57
C THR A 534 -4.86 -38.50 -16.22
N ALA A 535 -3.76 -39.25 -16.19
CA ALA A 535 -2.48 -38.89 -16.79
C ALA A 535 -2.18 -39.79 -17.98
N GLN A 536 -1.65 -39.22 -19.06
CA GLN A 536 -1.15 -39.92 -20.22
C GLN A 536 0.29 -39.48 -20.52
N ALA A 537 1.14 -40.45 -20.83
CA ALA A 537 2.47 -40.18 -21.39
C ALA A 537 2.32 -39.50 -22.76
N CYS A 538 3.21 -38.55 -23.07
CA CYS A 538 3.27 -38.00 -24.43
C CYS A 538 3.99 -38.97 -25.39
N GLU A 539 3.60 -38.94 -26.65
CA GLU A 539 4.07 -39.89 -27.65
C GLU A 539 5.58 -39.71 -27.92
N GLY A 540 6.33 -40.81 -27.88
CA GLY A 540 7.80 -40.78 -28.00
C GLY A 540 8.57 -40.25 -26.78
N CYS A 541 7.89 -39.75 -25.75
CA CYS A 541 8.54 -39.16 -24.57
C CYS A 541 9.27 -40.21 -23.71
N LYS A 542 10.55 -39.95 -23.43
CA LYS A 542 11.38 -40.75 -22.52
C LYS A 542 11.51 -40.07 -21.17
N TYR A 543 10.96 -40.69 -20.13
CA TYR A 543 11.01 -40.21 -18.75
C TYR A 543 12.32 -40.58 -18.00
N LYS A 544 13.29 -41.16 -18.71
CA LYS A 544 14.65 -41.43 -18.25
C LYS A 544 15.63 -40.76 -19.23
N HIS A 545 16.42 -39.79 -18.78
CA HIS A 545 17.32 -39.02 -19.65
C HIS A 545 18.55 -38.49 -18.91
N CYS A 546 19.67 -38.33 -19.62
CA CYS A 546 20.86 -37.66 -19.11
C CYS A 546 20.61 -36.15 -18.97
N VAL A 547 21.13 -35.54 -17.90
CA VAL A 547 21.18 -34.08 -17.71
C VAL A 547 22.58 -33.72 -17.22
N CYS A 548 23.27 -32.83 -17.93
CA CYS A 548 24.63 -32.39 -17.62
C CYS A 548 24.67 -31.04 -16.89
N GLU A 549 25.88 -30.56 -16.58
CA GLU A 549 26.12 -29.26 -15.96
C GLU A 549 25.51 -28.11 -16.78
N GLU A 550 24.79 -27.20 -16.10
CA GLU A 550 24.06 -26.06 -16.68
C GLU A 550 23.01 -26.47 -17.74
N GLU A 551 22.59 -27.74 -17.76
CA GLU A 551 21.54 -28.24 -18.65
C GLU A 551 20.19 -28.33 -17.94
N SER A 552 19.11 -28.02 -18.66
CA SER A 552 17.73 -28.29 -18.26
C SER A 552 17.03 -29.21 -19.26
N ARG A 553 16.12 -30.05 -18.75
CA ARG A 553 15.31 -30.98 -19.56
C ARG A 553 13.85 -30.96 -19.12
N THR A 554 12.97 -30.56 -20.02
CA THR A 554 11.51 -30.49 -19.79
C THR A 554 10.83 -31.79 -20.17
N PHE A 555 10.33 -32.51 -19.16
CA PHE A 555 9.43 -33.65 -19.32
C PHE A 555 7.98 -33.15 -19.40
N ARG A 556 7.11 -33.91 -20.09
CA ARG A 556 5.72 -33.51 -20.38
C ARG A 556 4.76 -34.65 -20.02
N TRP A 557 3.58 -34.34 -19.47
CA TRP A 557 2.45 -35.27 -19.33
C TRP A 557 1.17 -34.61 -19.82
N ILE A 558 0.30 -35.39 -20.45
CA ILE A 558 -1.02 -34.95 -20.90
C ILE A 558 -2.02 -35.29 -19.79
N LEU A 559 -2.57 -34.27 -19.12
CA LEU A 559 -3.40 -34.43 -17.93
C LEU A 559 -4.84 -33.97 -18.17
N LYS A 560 -5.80 -34.72 -17.62
CA LYS A 560 -7.23 -34.39 -17.63
C LYS A 560 -7.80 -34.50 -16.21
N PRO A 561 -8.19 -33.38 -15.56
CA PRO A 561 -8.80 -33.44 -14.24
C PRO A 561 -10.24 -33.95 -14.29
N ALA A 562 -10.61 -34.75 -13.29
CA ALA A 562 -11.95 -35.30 -13.09
C ALA A 562 -12.64 -34.72 -11.84
N ALA A 563 -11.89 -34.48 -10.76
CA ALA A 563 -12.39 -33.84 -9.55
C ALA A 563 -12.57 -32.31 -9.71
N LEU A 564 -13.39 -31.70 -8.84
CA LEU A 564 -13.60 -30.24 -8.75
C LEU A 564 -13.02 -29.69 -7.44
N GLY A 565 -12.31 -28.56 -7.51
CA GLY A 565 -11.63 -27.95 -6.36
C GLY A 565 -10.10 -27.95 -6.52
N GLU A 566 -9.37 -27.93 -5.41
CA GLU A 566 -7.90 -28.01 -5.41
C GLU A 566 -7.44 -29.45 -5.68
N VAL A 567 -6.98 -29.74 -6.89
CA VAL A 567 -6.39 -31.03 -7.26
C VAL A 567 -4.89 -31.00 -7.02
N THR A 568 -4.34 -32.08 -6.46
CA THR A 568 -2.92 -32.13 -6.02
C THR A 568 -2.06 -32.95 -6.98
N PHE A 569 -1.01 -32.33 -7.53
CA PHE A 569 -0.02 -32.97 -8.39
C PHE A 569 1.32 -33.10 -7.65
N ALA A 570 1.86 -34.32 -7.62
CA ALA A 570 3.17 -34.62 -7.06
C ALA A 570 4.08 -35.24 -8.13
N VAL A 571 5.19 -34.57 -8.45
CA VAL A 571 6.19 -35.03 -9.42
C VAL A 571 7.51 -35.27 -8.71
N SER A 572 8.11 -36.43 -8.92
CA SER A 572 9.37 -36.84 -8.33
C SER A 572 10.43 -37.04 -9.42
N ALA A 573 11.63 -36.51 -9.21
CA ALA A 573 12.79 -36.70 -10.07
C ALA A 573 13.92 -37.35 -9.26
N GLU A 574 14.38 -38.52 -9.68
CA GLU A 574 15.46 -39.28 -9.03
C GLU A 574 16.71 -39.35 -9.93
N ALA A 575 17.88 -39.08 -9.35
CA ALA A 575 19.17 -39.43 -9.92
C ALA A 575 19.46 -40.95 -9.74
N LEU A 576 19.46 -41.69 -10.84
CA LEU A 576 19.65 -43.14 -10.86
C LEU A 576 21.13 -43.53 -10.86
N ARG A 577 21.47 -44.61 -10.14
CA ARG A 577 22.80 -45.23 -10.17
C ARG A 577 22.90 -46.26 -11.30
N THR A 578 23.30 -45.85 -12.49
CA THR A 578 23.39 -46.70 -13.69
C THR A 578 24.81 -46.88 -14.21
N GLN A 579 25.09 -48.02 -14.86
CA GLN A 579 26.32 -48.24 -15.65
C GLN A 579 26.21 -47.73 -17.10
N GLU A 580 25.04 -47.21 -17.49
CA GLU A 580 24.85 -46.47 -18.74
C GLU A 580 25.71 -45.19 -18.74
N ILE A 581 26.37 -44.91 -19.86
CA ILE A 581 27.24 -43.73 -20.03
C ILE A 581 26.37 -42.52 -20.41
N CYS A 582 26.51 -41.41 -19.69
CA CYS A 582 25.93 -40.13 -20.10
C CYS A 582 26.99 -39.29 -20.80
N GLY A 583 26.87 -39.17 -22.13
CA GLY A 583 27.89 -38.55 -22.97
C GLY A 583 29.16 -39.40 -23.01
N ASN A 584 30.19 -38.97 -22.28
CA ASN A 584 31.50 -39.64 -22.20
C ASN A 584 31.83 -40.16 -20.78
N GLU A 585 30.98 -39.92 -19.78
CA GLU A 585 31.27 -40.24 -18.36
C GLU A 585 30.29 -41.25 -17.74
N VAL A 586 30.76 -41.95 -16.72
CA VAL A 586 29.94 -42.84 -15.88
C VAL A 586 29.12 -41.99 -14.91
N VAL A 587 27.81 -42.25 -14.86
CA VAL A 587 26.83 -41.50 -14.07
C VAL A 587 27.20 -41.49 -12.58
N THR A 588 27.46 -40.29 -12.05
CA THR A 588 27.54 -40.05 -10.60
C THR A 588 26.16 -39.75 -10.03
N VAL A 589 25.95 -40.11 -8.76
CA VAL A 589 24.72 -39.79 -8.01
C VAL A 589 25.12 -38.93 -6.81
N PRO A 590 24.46 -37.78 -6.55
CA PRO A 590 24.75 -36.95 -5.39
C PRO A 590 24.31 -37.66 -4.10
N GLU A 591 25.09 -37.52 -3.02
CA GLU A 591 24.77 -38.20 -1.76
C GLU A 591 23.62 -37.52 -1.00
N ARG A 592 23.50 -36.19 -1.08
CA ARG A 592 22.35 -35.45 -0.54
C ARG A 592 21.46 -34.93 -1.67
N GLY A 593 20.14 -34.99 -1.49
CA GLY A 593 19.17 -34.52 -2.50
C GLY A 593 19.07 -35.41 -3.75
N ARG A 594 19.34 -36.72 -3.63
CA ARG A 594 19.27 -37.70 -4.74
C ARG A 594 17.90 -37.74 -5.44
N THR A 595 16.83 -37.51 -4.69
CA THR A 595 15.46 -37.50 -5.19
C THR A 595 14.78 -36.23 -4.74
N ASP A 596 14.27 -35.45 -5.70
CA ASP A 596 13.53 -34.22 -5.48
C ASP A 596 12.06 -34.45 -5.81
N THR A 597 11.14 -34.12 -4.88
CA THR A 597 9.70 -34.30 -5.12
C THR A 597 8.95 -33.00 -4.89
N VAL A 598 8.35 -32.45 -5.94
CA VAL A 598 7.55 -31.21 -5.87
C VAL A 598 6.07 -31.53 -5.85
N VAL A 599 5.37 -30.99 -4.84
CA VAL A 599 3.91 -31.01 -4.74
C VAL A 599 3.35 -29.63 -5.04
N ARG A 600 2.39 -29.55 -5.96
CA ARG A 600 1.65 -28.31 -6.29
C ARG A 600 0.16 -28.60 -6.44
N LYS A 601 -0.65 -27.64 -6.02
CA LYS A 601 -2.11 -27.63 -6.20
C LYS A 601 -2.50 -26.85 -7.45
N LEU A 602 -3.61 -27.24 -8.08
CA LEU A 602 -4.25 -26.52 -9.17
C LEU A 602 -5.75 -26.36 -8.87
N LEU A 603 -6.32 -25.20 -9.16
CA LEU A 603 -7.76 -25.01 -9.06
C LEU A 603 -8.47 -25.59 -10.30
N VAL A 604 -9.31 -26.60 -10.10
CA VAL A 604 -10.20 -27.14 -11.12
C VAL A 604 -11.61 -26.60 -10.90
N GLU A 605 -12.05 -25.79 -11.86
CA GLU A 605 -13.34 -25.12 -11.85
C GLU A 605 -14.44 -25.95 -12.53
N ALA A 606 -15.69 -25.70 -12.13
CA ALA A 606 -16.87 -26.24 -12.79
C ALA A 606 -17.21 -25.39 -14.04
N GLU A 607 -17.74 -26.07 -15.03
CA GLU A 607 -18.31 -25.48 -16.23
C GLU A 607 -19.56 -24.62 -15.95
N GLY A 608 -19.84 -23.64 -16.81
CA GLY A 608 -21.03 -22.77 -16.71
C GLY A 608 -20.89 -21.59 -15.74
N THR A 609 -22.03 -21.11 -15.22
CA THR A 609 -22.17 -19.94 -14.34
C THR A 609 -22.60 -20.37 -12.94
N LYS A 610 -21.95 -19.82 -11.90
CA LYS A 610 -22.28 -20.09 -10.49
C LYS A 610 -23.54 -19.33 -10.05
N GLU A 611 -24.54 -20.07 -9.61
CA GLU A 611 -25.77 -19.56 -9.01
C GLU A 611 -25.79 -19.74 -7.48
N THR A 612 -26.71 -19.05 -6.80
CA THR A 612 -26.86 -19.13 -5.33
C THR A 612 -28.30 -18.84 -4.88
N VAL A 613 -28.88 -19.77 -4.12
CA VAL A 613 -30.22 -19.67 -3.53
C VAL A 613 -30.11 -19.73 -2.00
N THR A 614 -30.94 -18.96 -1.29
CA THR A 614 -30.98 -18.95 0.19
C THR A 614 -32.37 -19.19 0.74
N HIS A 615 -32.44 -20.00 1.81
CA HIS A 615 -33.62 -20.18 2.64
C HIS A 615 -33.31 -19.66 4.05
N ASN A 616 -33.97 -18.58 4.45
CA ASN A 616 -33.78 -17.92 5.75
C ASN A 616 -34.95 -18.24 6.70
N ALA A 617 -34.67 -18.32 8.00
CA ALA A 617 -35.66 -18.42 9.07
C ALA A 617 -35.23 -17.63 10.30
N LEU A 618 -36.13 -16.82 10.86
CA LEU A 618 -35.96 -16.18 12.17
C LEU A 618 -36.86 -16.89 13.18
N LEU A 619 -36.24 -17.47 14.22
CA LEU A 619 -36.89 -18.33 15.20
C LEU A 619 -36.72 -17.72 16.60
N CYS A 620 -37.83 -17.38 17.26
CA CYS A 620 -37.85 -16.77 18.59
C CYS A 620 -38.64 -17.66 19.56
N PRO A 621 -37.98 -18.55 20.32
CA PRO A 621 -38.65 -19.55 21.17
C PRO A 621 -39.17 -19.02 22.52
N ALA A 622 -39.31 -17.69 22.68
CA ALA A 622 -39.70 -17.07 23.94
C ALA A 622 -41.09 -17.49 24.44
N ASP A 623 -42.02 -17.76 23.53
CA ASP A 623 -43.38 -18.23 23.81
C ASP A 623 -43.52 -19.77 23.77
N GLY A 624 -42.42 -20.50 23.55
CA GLY A 624 -42.38 -21.97 23.43
C GLY A 624 -41.51 -22.48 22.27
N PRO A 625 -41.34 -23.80 22.12
CA PRO A 625 -40.57 -24.39 21.02
C PRO A 625 -41.14 -23.99 19.65
N VAL A 626 -40.28 -23.51 18.75
CA VAL A 626 -40.66 -23.13 17.37
C VAL A 626 -40.00 -24.09 16.40
N GLU A 627 -40.76 -24.60 15.43
CA GLU A 627 -40.28 -25.54 14.42
C GLU A 627 -40.58 -25.01 13.02
N LYS A 628 -39.66 -25.25 12.08
CA LYS A 628 -39.78 -24.77 10.70
C LYS A 628 -39.13 -25.70 9.69
N ASP A 629 -39.94 -26.23 8.78
CA ASP A 629 -39.45 -27.08 7.68
C ASP A 629 -38.94 -26.25 6.49
N VAL A 630 -37.86 -26.73 5.87
CA VAL A 630 -37.24 -26.19 4.66
C VAL A 630 -36.99 -27.33 3.66
N SER A 631 -37.59 -27.23 2.48
CA SER A 631 -37.42 -28.19 1.37
C SER A 631 -36.39 -27.61 0.40
N VAL A 632 -35.17 -28.17 0.40
CA VAL A 632 -34.04 -27.73 -0.43
C VAL A 632 -34.06 -28.51 -1.74
N LYS A 633 -34.33 -27.81 -2.84
CA LYS A 633 -34.53 -28.40 -4.18
C LYS A 633 -33.41 -27.98 -5.14
N LEU A 634 -32.97 -28.91 -5.98
CA LEU A 634 -32.09 -28.61 -7.11
C LEU A 634 -32.93 -28.23 -8.34
N PRO A 635 -32.42 -27.35 -9.22
CA PRO A 635 -33.04 -27.11 -10.53
C PRO A 635 -32.81 -28.28 -11.48
N GLU A 636 -33.71 -28.45 -12.44
CA GLU A 636 -33.70 -29.53 -13.43
C GLU A 636 -32.41 -29.56 -14.28
N VAL A 637 -31.85 -28.38 -14.57
CA VAL A 637 -30.57 -28.23 -15.27
C VAL A 637 -29.53 -27.68 -14.29
N HIS A 638 -28.55 -28.51 -13.93
CA HIS A 638 -27.38 -28.12 -13.15
C HIS A 638 -26.16 -28.98 -13.51
N VAL A 639 -24.98 -28.53 -13.09
CA VAL A 639 -23.71 -29.21 -13.33
C VAL A 639 -23.43 -30.22 -12.21
N GLU A 640 -23.30 -31.50 -12.54
CA GLU A 640 -23.06 -32.57 -11.57
C GLU A 640 -21.79 -32.32 -10.74
N GLY A 641 -21.87 -32.55 -9.43
CA GLY A 641 -20.76 -32.31 -8.48
C GLY A 641 -20.48 -30.84 -8.16
N SER A 642 -21.11 -29.87 -8.82
CA SER A 642 -20.96 -28.45 -8.51
C SER A 642 -21.73 -27.99 -7.27
N VAL A 643 -22.67 -28.82 -6.80
CA VAL A 643 -23.61 -28.55 -5.71
C VAL A 643 -22.89 -28.51 -4.36
N LYS A 644 -23.07 -27.42 -3.62
CA LYS A 644 -22.60 -27.24 -2.23
C LYS A 644 -23.67 -26.51 -1.43
N ALA A 645 -24.18 -27.13 -0.37
CA ALA A 645 -25.12 -26.49 0.55
C ALA A 645 -24.49 -26.32 1.94
N PHE A 646 -24.73 -25.16 2.55
CA PHE A 646 -24.23 -24.79 3.87
C PHE A 646 -25.39 -24.37 4.76
N LEU A 647 -25.50 -25.01 5.92
CA LEU A 647 -26.38 -24.61 7.00
C LEU A 647 -25.63 -23.62 7.90
N SER A 648 -26.31 -22.57 8.36
CA SER A 648 -25.71 -21.62 9.28
C SER A 648 -26.68 -21.12 10.35
N VAL A 649 -26.14 -20.86 11.54
CA VAL A 649 -26.87 -20.43 12.74
C VAL A 649 -26.18 -19.23 13.39
N LEU A 650 -27.00 -18.25 13.81
CA LEU A 650 -26.58 -17.02 14.47
C LEU A 650 -27.55 -16.64 15.60
N GLY A 651 -27.04 -16.05 16.68
CA GLY A 651 -27.87 -15.46 17.75
C GLY A 651 -28.26 -14.00 17.52
N ASP A 652 -27.82 -13.41 16.40
CA ASP A 652 -27.88 -11.97 16.14
C ASP A 652 -28.17 -11.69 14.66
N LEU A 653 -29.11 -10.79 14.37
CA LEU A 653 -29.46 -10.35 13.02
C LEU A 653 -28.29 -9.62 12.32
N MET A 654 -27.40 -8.99 13.10
CA MET A 654 -26.21 -8.31 12.60
C MET A 654 -24.99 -9.24 12.50
N GLY A 655 -25.05 -10.45 13.08
CA GLY A 655 -23.94 -11.40 13.09
C GLY A 655 -23.43 -11.79 11.69
N ARG A 656 -24.32 -11.93 10.71
CA ARG A 656 -23.96 -12.25 9.30
C ARG A 656 -23.12 -11.13 8.66
N ALA A 657 -23.52 -9.87 8.89
CA ALA A 657 -22.80 -8.69 8.42
C ALA A 657 -21.50 -8.46 9.18
N MET A 658 -21.46 -8.85 10.46
CA MET A 658 -20.29 -8.79 11.32
C MET A 658 -19.24 -9.86 11.06
N GLN A 659 -19.57 -11.02 10.49
CA GLN A 659 -18.55 -12.01 10.13
C GLN A 659 -18.02 -11.83 8.71
N ASN A 660 -18.86 -11.36 7.78
CA ASN A 660 -18.44 -10.88 6.44
C ASN A 660 -17.74 -9.50 6.51
N LEU A 661 -16.83 -9.32 7.48
CA LEU A 661 -16.08 -8.07 7.67
C LEU A 661 -15.41 -7.62 6.38
N ASP A 662 -14.86 -8.55 5.61
CA ASP A 662 -14.04 -8.22 4.45
C ASP A 662 -14.89 -7.97 3.17
N ARG A 663 -16.23 -7.96 3.31
CA ARG A 663 -17.19 -7.54 2.27
C ARG A 663 -18.20 -6.46 2.69
N LEU A 664 -18.69 -6.47 3.94
CA LEU A 664 -19.67 -5.49 4.46
C LEU A 664 -19.09 -4.50 5.46
N LEU A 665 -18.06 -4.89 6.21
CA LEU A 665 -17.27 -3.99 7.05
C LEU A 665 -15.91 -3.70 6.38
N ALA A 666 -15.91 -3.63 5.04
CA ALA A 666 -14.72 -3.73 4.21
C ALA A 666 -13.94 -2.41 4.16
N MET A 667 -12.66 -2.48 3.77
CA MET A 667 -11.89 -1.28 3.43
C MET A 667 -12.58 -0.57 2.23
N PRO A 668 -13.06 0.67 2.36
CA PRO A 668 -13.78 1.33 1.28
C PRO A 668 -12.92 1.52 0.03
N PHE A 669 -13.39 1.09 -1.14
CA PHE A 669 -12.67 1.13 -2.41
C PHE A 669 -13.61 1.47 -3.58
N GLY A 670 -13.01 1.76 -4.74
CA GLY A 670 -13.75 2.10 -5.96
C GLY A 670 -13.88 3.60 -6.19
N CYS A 671 -14.88 4.02 -6.97
CA CYS A 671 -15.29 5.41 -7.14
C CYS A 671 -16.02 5.96 -5.88
N GLY A 672 -16.36 7.25 -5.80
CA GLY A 672 -16.99 7.84 -4.61
C GLY A 672 -18.30 7.15 -4.20
N GLU A 673 -19.12 6.74 -5.18
CA GLU A 673 -20.31 5.93 -4.92
C GLU A 673 -19.97 4.61 -4.22
N GLN A 674 -19.01 3.85 -4.77
CA GLN A 674 -18.54 2.56 -4.24
C GLN A 674 -17.87 2.68 -2.87
N ASN A 675 -17.06 3.73 -2.68
CA ASN A 675 -16.42 4.05 -1.42
C ASN A 675 -17.47 4.32 -0.33
N MET A 676 -18.50 5.11 -0.64
CA MET A 676 -19.59 5.40 0.30
C MET A 676 -20.49 4.19 0.60
N VAL A 677 -20.68 3.24 -0.34
CA VAL A 677 -21.38 1.96 -0.09
C VAL A 677 -20.74 1.18 1.06
N LEU A 678 -19.41 1.17 1.13
CA LEU A 678 -18.65 0.43 2.13
C LEU A 678 -18.37 1.26 3.41
N PHE A 679 -18.36 2.59 3.30
CA PHE A 679 -18.17 3.49 4.44
C PHE A 679 -19.37 3.51 5.39
N ALA A 680 -20.60 3.62 4.88
CA ALA A 680 -21.78 3.80 5.73
C ALA A 680 -22.12 2.61 6.66
N PRO A 681 -22.03 1.32 6.22
CA PRO A 681 -22.28 0.18 7.09
C PRO A 681 -21.35 0.11 8.31
N ASN A 682 -20.09 0.53 8.18
CA ASN A 682 -19.12 0.57 9.29
C ASN A 682 -19.64 1.40 10.47
N ILE A 683 -20.33 2.51 10.19
CA ILE A 683 -20.91 3.41 11.20
C ILE A 683 -22.03 2.70 11.97
N TYR A 684 -22.96 2.07 11.25
CA TYR A 684 -24.12 1.43 11.87
C TYR A 684 -23.74 0.17 12.67
N ILE A 685 -22.73 -0.59 12.22
CA ILE A 685 -22.21 -1.74 12.96
C ILE A 685 -21.46 -1.29 14.22
N LEU A 686 -20.63 -0.23 14.15
CA LEU A 686 -20.01 0.36 15.34
C LEU A 686 -21.06 0.83 16.36
N ARG A 687 -22.04 1.61 15.91
CA ARG A 687 -23.13 2.13 16.75
C ARG A 687 -23.97 1.01 17.37
N TYR A 688 -24.21 -0.07 16.63
CA TYR A 688 -24.89 -1.26 17.15
C TYR A 688 -24.10 -1.91 18.30
N LEU A 689 -22.81 -2.15 18.08
CA LEU A 689 -21.92 -2.82 19.03
C LEU A 689 -21.65 -1.98 20.28
N GLU A 690 -21.56 -0.66 20.12
CA GLU A 690 -21.44 0.29 21.22
C GLU A 690 -22.72 0.30 22.07
N THR A 691 -23.90 0.42 21.44
CA THR A 691 -25.20 0.47 22.14
C THR A 691 -25.50 -0.84 22.88
N THR A 692 -25.19 -1.99 22.27
CA THR A 692 -25.36 -3.32 22.89
C THR A 692 -24.23 -3.73 23.82
N LYS A 693 -23.17 -2.90 23.96
CA LYS A 693 -21.97 -3.17 24.78
C LYS A 693 -21.19 -4.42 24.36
N GLN A 694 -21.30 -4.80 23.09
CA GLN A 694 -20.60 -5.94 22.47
C GLN A 694 -19.32 -5.51 21.71
N LEU A 695 -19.00 -4.20 21.67
CA LEU A 695 -17.82 -3.67 20.97
C LEU A 695 -16.51 -4.11 21.63
N THR A 696 -15.70 -4.89 20.93
CA THR A 696 -14.33 -5.22 21.35
C THR A 696 -13.32 -4.23 20.76
N LYS A 697 -12.23 -3.94 21.50
CA LYS A 697 -11.16 -3.01 21.06
C LYS A 697 -10.57 -3.37 19.70
N ARG A 698 -10.40 -4.66 19.39
CA ARG A 698 -9.91 -5.15 18.09
C ARG A 698 -10.88 -4.83 16.93
N ILE A 699 -12.19 -4.93 17.15
CA ILE A 699 -13.20 -4.56 16.14
C ILE A 699 -13.23 -3.03 15.99
N GLN A 700 -13.19 -2.29 17.10
CA GLN A 700 -13.12 -0.83 17.10
C GLN A 700 -11.91 -0.33 16.29
N GLU A 701 -10.72 -0.86 16.53
CA GLU A 701 -9.49 -0.50 15.79
C GLU A 701 -9.57 -0.86 14.30
N LYS A 702 -10.12 -2.03 13.93
CA LYS A 702 -10.31 -2.41 12.51
C LYS A 702 -11.27 -1.42 11.82
N ALA A 703 -12.41 -1.11 12.46
CA ALA A 703 -13.46 -0.28 11.91
C ALA A 703 -13.09 1.22 11.85
N VAL A 704 -12.48 1.76 12.90
CA VAL A 704 -11.95 3.14 12.93
C VAL A 704 -10.95 3.35 11.79
N ARG A 705 -9.97 2.45 11.63
CA ARG A 705 -9.01 2.52 10.52
C ARG A 705 -9.69 2.49 9.13
N PHE A 706 -10.78 1.75 8.98
CA PHE A 706 -11.55 1.71 7.73
C PHE A 706 -12.40 2.96 7.50
N LEU A 707 -12.95 3.57 8.55
CA LEU A 707 -13.58 4.90 8.48
C LEU A 707 -12.55 5.97 8.13
N GLU A 708 -11.38 6.01 8.78
CA GLU A 708 -10.29 6.95 8.44
C GLU A 708 -9.85 6.79 6.98
N THR A 709 -9.64 5.54 6.54
CA THR A 709 -9.25 5.23 5.14
C THR A 709 -10.34 5.65 4.15
N GLY A 710 -11.60 5.34 4.43
CA GLY A 710 -12.73 5.67 3.56
C GLY A 710 -13.03 7.17 3.50
N TYR A 711 -12.91 7.87 4.63
CA TYR A 711 -12.99 9.34 4.68
C TYR A 711 -11.91 9.97 3.79
N GLN A 712 -10.63 9.60 3.99
CA GLN A 712 -9.52 10.12 3.18
C GLN A 712 -9.64 9.75 1.69
N ARG A 713 -10.20 8.57 1.36
CA ARG A 713 -10.52 8.20 -0.02
C ARG A 713 -11.63 9.07 -0.61
N GLU A 714 -12.69 9.36 0.13
CA GLU A 714 -13.81 10.20 -0.33
C GLU A 714 -13.40 11.64 -0.63
N LEU A 715 -12.38 12.18 0.05
CA LEU A 715 -11.88 13.53 -0.22
C LEU A 715 -11.33 13.72 -1.63
N ASN A 716 -10.92 12.64 -2.32
CA ASN A 716 -10.49 12.70 -3.72
C ASN A 716 -11.67 12.98 -4.67
N TYR A 717 -12.90 12.69 -4.23
CA TYR A 717 -14.14 12.89 -4.97
C TYR A 717 -14.83 14.24 -4.67
N LYS A 718 -14.21 15.07 -3.81
CA LYS A 718 -14.65 16.43 -3.46
C LYS A 718 -14.27 17.46 -4.54
N HIS A 719 -15.25 18.25 -4.96
CA HIS A 719 -15.08 19.42 -5.83
C HIS A 719 -14.58 20.65 -5.08
N ASN A 720 -14.08 21.63 -5.85
CA ASN A 720 -13.60 22.90 -5.30
C ASN A 720 -14.71 23.76 -4.66
N ASP A 721 -15.99 23.44 -4.93
CA ASP A 721 -17.17 24.18 -4.46
C ASP A 721 -17.85 23.57 -3.23
N GLY A 722 -17.35 22.43 -2.73
CA GLY A 722 -17.87 21.71 -1.57
C GLY A 722 -18.63 20.41 -1.87
N SER A 723 -18.98 20.17 -3.14
CA SER A 723 -19.79 19.02 -3.57
C SER A 723 -19.01 17.73 -3.82
N TYR A 724 -19.71 16.59 -3.94
CA TYR A 724 -19.14 15.26 -4.21
C TYR A 724 -19.78 14.63 -5.45
N SER A 725 -19.06 13.75 -6.15
CA SER A 725 -19.48 13.09 -7.41
C SER A 725 -18.73 11.77 -7.61
N ALA A 726 -19.24 10.86 -8.45
CA ALA A 726 -18.68 9.52 -8.60
C ALA A 726 -17.17 9.51 -8.93
N PHE A 727 -16.72 10.35 -9.87
CA PHE A 727 -15.32 10.47 -10.28
C PHE A 727 -14.67 11.80 -9.89
N GLY A 728 -15.28 12.55 -8.97
CA GLY A 728 -14.71 13.81 -8.48
C GLY A 728 -14.51 14.83 -9.60
N LYS A 729 -13.30 15.40 -9.68
CA LYS A 729 -12.96 16.47 -10.63
C LYS A 729 -12.86 16.01 -12.10
N SER A 730 -13.08 14.72 -12.37
CA SER A 730 -13.32 14.21 -13.73
C SER A 730 -14.77 14.40 -14.19
N ASP A 731 -15.72 14.54 -13.27
CA ASP A 731 -17.11 14.88 -13.57
C ASP A 731 -17.29 16.40 -13.67
N GLN A 732 -18.23 16.87 -14.51
CA GLN A 732 -18.42 18.31 -14.76
C GLN A 732 -19.04 19.09 -13.58
N SER A 733 -19.66 18.39 -12.63
CA SER A 733 -20.31 18.98 -11.45
C SER A 733 -20.56 17.93 -10.37
N GLY A 734 -20.67 18.35 -9.11
CA GLY A 734 -21.12 17.50 -8.01
C GLY A 734 -22.58 17.09 -8.12
N ASN A 735 -22.92 15.94 -7.52
CA ASN A 735 -24.27 15.42 -7.47
C ASN A 735 -24.98 15.76 -6.15
N THR A 736 -26.23 16.22 -6.21
CA THR A 736 -27.00 16.61 -5.01
C THR A 736 -27.33 15.45 -4.07
N TRP A 737 -27.70 14.29 -4.61
CA TRP A 737 -27.99 13.12 -3.79
C TRP A 737 -26.72 12.59 -3.10
N LEU A 738 -25.62 12.41 -3.83
CA LEU A 738 -24.37 11.90 -3.26
C LEU A 738 -23.77 12.87 -2.24
N THR A 739 -23.80 14.18 -2.52
CA THR A 739 -23.34 15.21 -1.56
C THR A 739 -24.12 15.13 -0.25
N ALA A 740 -25.44 14.87 -0.29
CA ALA A 740 -26.25 14.66 0.92
C ALA A 740 -25.96 13.33 1.62
N PHE A 741 -25.69 12.25 0.89
CA PHE A 741 -25.33 10.95 1.48
C PHE A 741 -23.94 10.95 2.14
N VAL A 742 -22.95 11.59 1.51
CA VAL A 742 -21.63 11.87 2.08
C VAL A 742 -21.78 12.72 3.34
N LEU A 743 -22.55 13.81 3.28
CA LEU A 743 -22.81 14.71 4.41
C LEU A 743 -23.43 13.96 5.61
N LYS A 744 -24.51 13.19 5.40
CA LYS A 744 -25.13 12.32 6.42
C LYS A 744 -24.10 11.37 7.05
N SER A 745 -23.35 10.67 6.20
CA SER A 745 -22.41 9.64 6.65
C SER A 745 -21.22 10.24 7.40
N PHE A 746 -20.70 11.39 6.98
CA PHE A 746 -19.63 12.10 7.68
C PHE A 746 -20.09 12.62 9.04
N GLY A 747 -21.33 13.13 9.14
CA GLY A 747 -21.94 13.47 10.43
C GLY A 747 -22.08 12.25 11.35
N GLY A 748 -22.53 11.11 10.81
CA GLY A 748 -22.64 9.85 11.54
C GLY A 748 -21.30 9.24 11.97
N ALA A 749 -20.22 9.50 11.25
CA ALA A 749 -18.86 9.01 11.56
C ALA A 749 -18.09 9.90 12.55
N GLY A 750 -18.50 11.16 12.72
CA GLY A 750 -17.85 12.13 13.62
C GLY A 750 -17.65 11.72 15.09
N PRO A 751 -18.49 10.86 15.70
CA PRO A 751 -18.22 10.31 17.04
C PRO A 751 -17.03 9.32 17.10
N TYR A 752 -16.66 8.72 15.97
CA TYR A 752 -15.67 7.65 15.89
C TYR A 752 -14.34 8.05 15.24
N ILE A 753 -14.35 9.06 14.35
CA ILE A 753 -13.16 9.57 13.64
C ILE A 753 -13.16 11.10 13.58
N PHE A 754 -11.98 11.70 13.44
CA PHE A 754 -11.88 13.13 13.18
C PHE A 754 -12.32 13.46 11.74
N VAL A 755 -13.47 14.14 11.64
CA VAL A 755 -13.98 14.74 10.40
C VAL A 755 -13.81 16.26 10.50
N ASP A 756 -13.17 16.88 9.50
CA ASP A 756 -13.00 18.34 9.46
C ASP A 756 -14.37 19.04 9.30
N PRO A 757 -14.80 19.90 10.25
CA PRO A 757 -16.11 20.57 10.19
C PRO A 757 -16.32 21.37 8.91
N ARG A 758 -15.24 21.92 8.32
CA ARG A 758 -15.32 22.70 7.07
C ARG A 758 -15.82 21.84 5.91
N HIS A 759 -15.57 20.53 5.92
CA HIS A 759 -16.02 19.63 4.85
C HIS A 759 -17.52 19.33 4.95
N ILE A 760 -18.07 19.38 6.15
CA ILE A 760 -19.50 19.29 6.44
C ILE A 760 -20.19 20.60 6.05
N ASP A 761 -19.62 21.75 6.45
CA ASP A 761 -20.22 23.05 6.22
C ASP A 761 -20.12 23.52 4.76
N ASP A 762 -19.02 23.21 4.05
CA ASP A 762 -18.91 23.35 2.59
C ASP A 762 -20.07 22.63 1.86
N ALA A 763 -20.34 21.37 2.24
CA ALA A 763 -21.36 20.55 1.61
C ALA A 763 -22.78 21.05 1.92
N LYS A 764 -23.06 21.44 3.18
CA LYS A 764 -24.32 22.11 3.56
C LYS A 764 -24.55 23.39 2.75
N LEU A 765 -23.53 24.24 2.66
CA LEU A 765 -23.62 25.54 2.01
C LEU A 765 -23.72 25.42 0.48
N TRP A 766 -23.12 24.38 -0.11
CA TRP A 766 -23.37 24.01 -1.51
C TRP A 766 -24.79 23.50 -1.74
N LEU A 767 -25.30 22.58 -0.91
CA LEU A 767 -26.67 22.06 -1.01
C LEU A 767 -27.72 23.17 -0.89
N HIS A 768 -27.54 24.12 0.03
CA HIS A 768 -28.43 25.27 0.18
C HIS A 768 -28.54 26.11 -1.12
N ARG A 769 -27.44 26.25 -1.89
CA ARG A 769 -27.45 26.93 -3.21
C ARG A 769 -28.21 26.16 -4.30
N GLN A 770 -28.64 24.92 -4.05
CA GLN A 770 -29.49 24.12 -4.93
C GLN A 770 -30.98 24.12 -4.51
N GLN A 771 -31.34 24.89 -3.48
CA GLN A 771 -32.74 25.09 -3.08
C GLN A 771 -33.43 26.10 -4.00
N ASN A 772 -34.57 25.71 -4.57
CA ASN A 772 -35.43 26.54 -5.39
C ASN A 772 -36.27 27.50 -4.52
N ASN A 773 -36.88 28.53 -5.13
CA ASN A 773 -37.70 29.53 -4.41
C ASN A 773 -38.91 28.95 -3.68
N ASN A 774 -39.41 27.78 -4.09
CA ASN A 774 -40.49 27.01 -3.44
C ASN A 774 -39.99 26.15 -2.25
N GLY A 775 -38.71 26.19 -1.91
CA GLY A 775 -38.11 25.42 -0.81
C GLY A 775 -37.66 24.00 -1.18
N CYS A 776 -38.04 23.48 -2.35
CA CYS A 776 -37.60 22.17 -2.82
C CYS A 776 -36.15 22.23 -3.34
N PHE A 777 -35.41 21.12 -3.28
CA PHE A 777 -34.06 21.01 -3.83
C PHE A 777 -34.08 20.44 -5.25
N ARG A 778 -33.40 21.11 -6.19
CA ARG A 778 -33.27 20.65 -7.58
C ARG A 778 -32.25 19.52 -7.72
N SER A 779 -32.45 18.62 -8.67
CA SER A 779 -31.45 17.61 -9.02
C SER A 779 -30.31 18.22 -9.83
N VAL A 780 -29.06 18.07 -9.37
CA VAL A 780 -27.83 18.53 -10.09
C VAL A 780 -26.81 17.40 -10.10
N GLY A 781 -25.99 17.35 -11.15
CA GLY A 781 -24.94 16.35 -11.38
C GLY A 781 -25.50 14.98 -11.77
N LYS A 782 -24.70 14.17 -12.48
CA LYS A 782 -25.06 12.77 -12.75
C LYS A 782 -24.71 11.89 -11.56
N LEU A 783 -25.54 10.89 -11.31
CA LEU A 783 -25.25 9.75 -10.43
C LEU A 783 -25.34 8.52 -11.31
N LEU A 784 -24.35 7.63 -11.22
CA LEU A 784 -24.32 6.38 -11.97
C LEU A 784 -25.21 5.37 -11.26
N ASN A 785 -25.09 5.26 -9.93
CA ASN A 785 -25.92 4.38 -9.13
C ASN A 785 -27.34 4.93 -8.90
N ASN A 786 -28.26 4.72 -9.86
CA ASN A 786 -29.66 5.08 -9.62
C ASN A 786 -30.37 4.19 -8.58
N ARG A 787 -29.78 3.07 -8.13
CA ARG A 787 -30.25 2.32 -6.95
C ARG A 787 -29.71 2.87 -5.62
N MET A 788 -28.71 3.78 -5.62
CA MET A 788 -28.30 4.53 -4.42
C MET A 788 -29.36 5.55 -4.03
N LYS A 789 -29.95 6.23 -5.02
CA LYS A 789 -31.17 7.03 -4.84
C LYS A 789 -32.32 6.23 -4.23
N GLY A 790 -32.33 4.91 -4.41
CA GLY A 790 -33.46 4.09 -4.03
C GLY A 790 -34.70 4.48 -4.85
N GLY A 791 -35.83 4.69 -4.18
CA GLY A 791 -37.02 5.27 -4.80
C GLY A 791 -36.97 6.80 -5.05
N VAL A 792 -35.83 7.50 -4.85
CA VAL A 792 -35.71 8.94 -5.12
C VAL A 792 -35.64 9.23 -6.62
N SER A 793 -36.80 9.46 -7.22
CA SER A 793 -37.00 9.71 -8.67
C SER A 793 -37.17 11.17 -9.07
N ASP A 794 -37.49 12.06 -8.14
CA ASP A 794 -38.11 13.37 -8.40
C ASP A 794 -37.66 14.44 -7.38
N GLU A 795 -38.00 15.72 -7.62
CA GLU A 795 -37.58 16.82 -6.72
C GLU A 795 -38.19 16.73 -5.31
N VAL A 796 -39.37 16.12 -5.13
CA VAL A 796 -40.01 16.00 -3.80
C VAL A 796 -39.34 14.89 -3.00
N SER A 797 -39.14 13.71 -3.58
CA SER A 797 -38.42 12.60 -2.93
C SER A 797 -36.95 12.97 -2.67
N LEU A 798 -36.30 13.74 -3.55
CA LEU A 798 -34.97 14.29 -3.33
C LEU A 798 -34.95 15.31 -2.18
N THR A 799 -35.96 16.19 -2.12
CA THR A 799 -36.11 17.15 -1.01
C THR A 799 -36.33 16.43 0.32
N ALA A 800 -37.12 15.36 0.34
CA ALA A 800 -37.38 14.56 1.54
C ALA A 800 -36.11 13.87 2.05
N TYR A 801 -35.30 13.31 1.14
CA TYR A 801 -34.02 12.69 1.43
C TYR A 801 -32.98 13.70 1.96
N ILE A 802 -32.80 14.84 1.26
CA ILE A 802 -31.86 15.89 1.69
C ILE A 802 -32.28 16.47 3.06
N THR A 803 -33.58 16.68 3.28
CA THR A 803 -34.09 17.19 4.57
C THR A 803 -33.86 16.17 5.69
N ALA A 804 -34.07 14.87 5.45
CA ALA A 804 -33.75 13.82 6.43
C ALA A 804 -32.24 13.75 6.72
N ALA A 805 -31.40 13.79 5.69
CA ALA A 805 -29.94 13.76 5.81
C ALA A 805 -29.38 14.95 6.62
N LEU A 806 -30.00 16.13 6.52
CA LEU A 806 -29.67 17.29 7.36
C LEU A 806 -30.15 17.11 8.80
N LEU A 807 -31.39 16.63 9.01
CA LEU A 807 -31.98 16.41 10.34
C LEU A 807 -31.33 15.26 11.13
N GLU A 808 -30.68 14.30 10.46
CA GLU A 808 -29.85 13.27 11.12
C GLU A 808 -28.57 13.84 11.73
N ILE A 809 -28.08 14.99 11.25
CA ILE A 809 -26.87 15.67 11.74
C ILE A 809 -27.23 16.75 12.77
N ASP A 810 -28.24 17.57 12.46
CA ASP A 810 -28.72 18.65 13.32
C ASP A 810 -30.25 18.60 13.40
N ARG A 811 -30.78 18.24 14.58
CA ARG A 811 -32.23 18.14 14.84
C ARG A 811 -32.92 19.51 14.98
N ASN A 812 -32.20 20.62 14.84
CA ASN A 812 -32.77 21.96 14.91
C ASN A 812 -33.57 22.32 13.63
N ALA A 813 -34.83 21.89 13.60
CA ALA A 813 -35.75 22.14 12.48
C ALA A 813 -36.03 23.64 12.21
N SER A 814 -35.76 24.54 13.15
CA SER A 814 -35.94 26.00 13.03
C SER A 814 -34.86 26.71 12.20
N ASN A 815 -34.11 25.97 11.38
CA ASN A 815 -33.24 26.54 10.37
C ASN A 815 -34.07 26.96 9.15
N VAL A 816 -33.96 28.22 8.70
CA VAL A 816 -34.70 28.79 7.55
C VAL A 816 -34.62 27.92 6.27
N VAL A 817 -33.53 27.17 6.08
CA VAL A 817 -33.37 26.23 4.96
C VAL A 817 -34.30 25.00 5.11
N LEU A 818 -34.39 24.46 6.34
CA LEU A 818 -35.23 23.31 6.69
C LEU A 818 -36.70 23.70 6.78
N GLU A 819 -37.05 24.87 7.31
CA GLU A 819 -38.44 25.35 7.35
C GLU A 819 -39.02 25.45 5.93
N LYS A 820 -38.24 25.97 4.98
CA LYS A 820 -38.61 26.04 3.56
C LYS A 820 -38.76 24.66 2.91
N SER A 821 -37.84 23.72 3.17
CA SER A 821 -37.95 22.38 2.61
C SER A 821 -39.13 21.61 3.23
N LEU A 822 -39.36 21.73 4.53
CA LEU A 822 -40.54 21.17 5.20
C LEU A 822 -41.85 21.78 4.68
N SER A 823 -41.87 23.06 4.27
CA SER A 823 -43.03 23.64 3.56
C SER A 823 -43.29 22.92 2.23
N CYS A 824 -42.28 22.83 1.35
CA CYS A 824 -42.36 22.08 0.09
C CYS A 824 -42.91 20.64 0.31
N LEU A 825 -42.44 19.95 1.35
CA LEU A 825 -42.86 18.59 1.67
C LEU A 825 -44.28 18.50 2.27
N ARG A 826 -44.76 19.54 2.96
CA ARG A 826 -46.18 19.64 3.38
C ARG A 826 -47.08 19.92 2.19
N ASP A 827 -46.70 20.83 1.30
CA ASP A 827 -47.48 21.19 0.10
C ASP A 827 -47.60 19.99 -0.85
N ALA A 828 -46.53 19.21 -1.03
CA ALA A 828 -46.55 17.98 -1.79
C ALA A 828 -47.30 16.81 -1.11
N SER A 829 -47.62 16.90 0.19
CA SER A 829 -48.21 15.79 0.97
C SER A 829 -49.64 15.40 0.57
N GLY A 830 -50.27 16.11 -0.38
CA GLY A 830 -51.50 15.70 -1.02
C GLY A 830 -51.36 14.45 -1.91
N GLN A 831 -50.14 14.17 -2.41
CA GLN A 831 -49.88 13.09 -3.37
C GLN A 831 -49.60 11.73 -2.70
N LEU A 832 -50.56 11.23 -1.91
CA LEU A 832 -50.46 9.98 -1.14
C LEU A 832 -50.44 8.67 -1.97
N GLU A 833 -50.32 8.74 -3.30
CA GLU A 833 -50.31 7.56 -4.17
C GLU A 833 -48.96 6.81 -4.13
N ASN A 834 -47.84 7.54 -3.97
CA ASN A 834 -46.51 6.95 -3.91
C ASN A 834 -46.18 6.47 -2.48
N LEU A 835 -46.20 5.14 -2.28
CA LEU A 835 -45.89 4.50 -0.99
C LEU A 835 -44.44 4.74 -0.53
N TYR A 836 -43.47 4.75 -1.45
CA TYR A 836 -42.06 5.01 -1.13
C TYR A 836 -41.88 6.44 -0.60
N LEU A 837 -42.39 7.43 -1.34
CA LEU A 837 -42.37 8.83 -0.91
C LEU A 837 -43.06 8.98 0.45
N THR A 838 -44.20 8.31 0.66
CA THR A 838 -44.92 8.38 1.93
C THR A 838 -44.11 7.77 3.10
N ALA A 839 -43.39 6.67 2.88
CA ALA A 839 -42.48 6.09 3.88
C ALA A 839 -41.32 7.04 4.21
N LEU A 840 -40.66 7.61 3.19
CA LEU A 840 -39.57 8.57 3.36
C LEU A 840 -40.05 9.84 4.08
N LEU A 841 -41.20 10.41 3.71
CA LEU A 841 -41.82 11.54 4.40
C LEU A 841 -42.14 11.21 5.87
N SER A 842 -42.63 9.99 6.16
CA SER A 842 -42.90 9.57 7.54
C SER A 842 -41.62 9.58 8.40
N TYR A 843 -40.46 9.27 7.81
CA TYR A 843 -39.17 9.37 8.47
C TYR A 843 -38.71 10.83 8.62
N THR A 844 -38.74 11.63 7.54
CA THR A 844 -38.35 13.05 7.57
C THR A 844 -39.14 13.86 8.60
N PHE A 845 -40.47 13.70 8.65
CA PHE A 845 -41.31 14.38 9.65
C PHE A 845 -41.16 13.80 11.07
N THR A 846 -40.78 12.51 11.21
CA THR A 846 -40.37 11.96 12.51
C THR A 846 -39.12 12.67 13.05
N LEU A 847 -38.10 12.87 12.20
CA LEU A 847 -36.87 13.56 12.58
C LEU A 847 -37.10 15.05 12.87
N ALA A 848 -38.03 15.69 12.14
CA ALA A 848 -38.41 17.09 12.34
C ALA A 848 -39.28 17.36 13.59
N GLY A 849 -39.77 16.31 14.26
CA GLY A 849 -40.67 16.45 15.42
C GLY A 849 -42.14 16.75 15.08
N ASP A 850 -42.54 16.66 13.81
CA ASP A 850 -43.91 16.95 13.36
C ASP A 850 -44.83 15.74 13.63
N HIS A 851 -45.38 15.70 14.85
CA HIS A 851 -46.18 14.57 15.33
C HIS A 851 -47.48 14.35 14.55
N GLU A 852 -48.10 15.42 14.02
CA GLU A 852 -49.34 15.33 13.23
C GLU A 852 -49.08 14.65 11.89
N MET A 853 -48.11 15.17 11.12
CA MET A 853 -47.74 14.60 9.82
C MET A 853 -47.19 13.17 9.97
N ARG A 854 -46.37 12.90 10.98
CA ARG A 854 -45.90 11.55 11.32
C ARG A 854 -47.07 10.58 11.53
N SER A 855 -48.04 10.94 12.37
CA SER A 855 -49.20 10.10 12.68
C SER A 855 -50.05 9.84 11.44
N LYS A 856 -50.32 10.88 10.64
CA LYS A 856 -51.05 10.81 9.37
C LYS A 856 -50.41 9.81 8.39
N PHE A 857 -49.10 9.89 8.17
CA PHE A 857 -48.42 9.00 7.22
C PHE A 857 -48.30 7.56 7.72
N ILE A 858 -47.92 7.33 8.98
CA ILE A 858 -47.80 5.96 9.53
C ILE A 858 -49.18 5.26 9.53
N SER A 859 -50.25 5.98 9.88
CA SER A 859 -51.63 5.46 9.84
C SER A 859 -52.12 5.14 8.41
N TYR A 860 -51.61 5.84 7.40
CA TYR A 860 -51.90 5.53 5.99
C TYR A 860 -51.09 4.33 5.49
N LEU A 861 -49.80 4.28 5.81
CA LEU A 861 -48.91 3.16 5.47
C LEU A 861 -49.41 1.85 6.09
N ALA A 862 -49.87 1.87 7.36
CA ALA A 862 -50.47 0.70 8.01
C ALA A 862 -51.69 0.14 7.25
N LYS A 863 -52.53 1.02 6.67
CA LYS A 863 -53.69 0.62 5.82
C LYS A 863 -53.29 0.08 4.45
N LYS A 864 -52.03 0.22 4.06
CA LYS A 864 -51.44 -0.22 2.78
C LYS A 864 -50.43 -1.36 2.94
N ALA A 865 -50.17 -1.80 4.18
CA ALA A 865 -49.22 -2.86 4.47
C ALA A 865 -49.78 -4.23 4.03
N LYS A 866 -48.92 -5.09 3.51
CA LYS A 866 -49.21 -6.51 3.30
C LYS A 866 -48.78 -7.28 4.54
N ILE A 867 -49.68 -8.10 5.07
CA ILE A 867 -49.42 -8.96 6.23
C ILE A 867 -49.55 -10.42 5.81
N THR A 868 -48.45 -11.16 5.87
CA THR A 868 -48.39 -12.58 5.48
C THR A 868 -47.58 -13.37 6.51
N GLY A 869 -48.14 -14.46 7.03
CA GLY A 869 -47.44 -15.37 7.97
C GLY A 869 -46.94 -14.72 9.28
N GLY A 870 -47.55 -13.60 9.72
CA GLY A 870 -47.05 -12.81 10.85
C GLY A 870 -45.81 -11.97 10.53
N SER A 871 -45.59 -11.66 9.25
CA SER A 871 -44.62 -10.69 8.75
C SER A 871 -45.35 -9.54 8.02
N CYS A 872 -44.76 -8.35 7.98
CA CYS A 872 -45.40 -7.13 7.49
C CYS A 872 -44.46 -6.35 6.56
N HIS A 873 -44.93 -5.97 5.36
CA HIS A 873 -44.10 -5.28 4.36
C HIS A 873 -44.93 -4.43 3.39
N TRP A 874 -44.24 -3.61 2.59
CA TRP A 874 -44.84 -2.76 1.57
C TRP A 874 -44.31 -3.11 0.18
N GLU A 875 -45.20 -3.56 -0.70
CA GLU A 875 -44.90 -3.74 -2.13
C GLU A 875 -45.39 -2.54 -2.94
N LEU A 876 -44.58 -2.12 -3.90
CA LEU A 876 -44.95 -1.13 -4.91
C LEU A 876 -45.43 -1.86 -6.18
N PRO A 877 -46.51 -1.41 -6.85
CA PRO A 877 -46.95 -2.03 -8.09
C PRO A 877 -46.05 -1.62 -9.26
N ASP A 878 -45.34 -2.59 -9.86
CA ASP A 878 -44.70 -2.42 -11.17
C ASP A 878 -44.96 -3.62 -12.11
N THR A 879 -44.84 -3.32 -13.39
CA THR A 879 -45.35 -3.96 -14.60
C THR A 879 -44.54 -5.17 -15.10
N SER A 880 -43.85 -5.89 -14.22
CA SER A 880 -43.10 -7.10 -14.58
C SER A 880 -43.01 -8.05 -13.39
N GLY A 881 -43.58 -9.25 -13.53
CA GLY A 881 -43.70 -10.28 -12.48
C GLY A 881 -42.39 -10.99 -12.08
N THR A 882 -41.26 -10.30 -12.20
CA THR A 882 -39.91 -10.77 -11.83
C THR A 882 -39.42 -9.94 -10.66
N LYS A 883 -39.21 -10.59 -9.52
CA LYS A 883 -38.95 -9.97 -8.20
C LYS A 883 -37.99 -8.77 -8.23
N THR A 884 -38.51 -7.61 -7.84
CA THR A 884 -37.74 -6.38 -7.54
C THR A 884 -37.89 -5.98 -6.06
N ASP A 885 -37.75 -6.96 -5.15
CA ASP A 885 -37.95 -6.84 -3.70
C ASP A 885 -37.14 -5.70 -3.02
N SER A 886 -36.16 -5.13 -3.72
CA SER A 886 -35.26 -4.06 -3.26
C SER A 886 -35.95 -2.77 -2.82
N LEU A 887 -36.86 -2.19 -3.62
CA LEU A 887 -37.61 -1.00 -3.18
C LEU A 887 -38.59 -1.34 -2.04
N ALA A 888 -39.05 -2.59 -1.93
CA ALA A 888 -39.86 -3.05 -0.82
C ALA A 888 -39.04 -3.16 0.48
N VAL A 889 -37.78 -3.62 0.41
CA VAL A 889 -36.80 -3.58 1.53
C VAL A 889 -36.54 -2.15 1.96
N GLU A 890 -36.23 -1.24 1.04
CA GLU A 890 -35.96 0.16 1.37
C GLU A 890 -37.20 0.86 1.99
N THR A 891 -38.37 0.72 1.35
CA THR A 891 -39.65 1.29 1.84
C THR A 891 -39.95 0.78 3.26
N SER A 892 -39.90 -0.53 3.47
CA SER A 892 -40.19 -1.15 4.77
C SER A 892 -39.17 -0.72 5.84
N SER A 893 -37.91 -0.51 5.44
CA SER A 893 -36.85 -0.02 6.33
C SER A 893 -37.06 1.44 6.74
N TYR A 894 -37.53 2.33 5.84
CA TYR A 894 -37.90 3.70 6.22
C TYR A 894 -39.10 3.74 7.19
N VAL A 895 -40.11 2.87 7.02
CA VAL A 895 -41.21 2.76 7.99
C VAL A 895 -40.69 2.31 9.35
N LEU A 896 -39.82 1.29 9.39
CA LEU A 896 -39.18 0.83 10.62
C LEU A 896 -38.34 1.94 11.29
N LEU A 897 -37.61 2.75 10.52
CA LEU A 897 -36.89 3.92 11.01
C LEU A 897 -37.82 5.01 11.57
N ALA A 898 -38.94 5.31 10.90
CA ALA A 898 -39.94 6.28 11.35
C ALA A 898 -40.65 5.86 12.65
N LEU A 899 -40.83 4.55 12.86
CA LEU A 899 -41.32 3.98 14.11
C LEU A 899 -40.29 4.14 15.25
N LEU A 900 -39.04 3.72 15.01
CA LEU A 900 -38.00 3.66 16.06
C LEU A 900 -37.31 4.99 16.38
N SER A 901 -37.33 5.98 15.48
CA SER A 901 -36.56 7.24 15.65
C SER A 901 -37.31 8.36 16.39
N GLY A 902 -38.57 8.13 16.77
CA GLY A 902 -39.42 9.08 17.49
C GLY A 902 -40.16 8.42 18.66
N PRO A 903 -41.00 9.15 19.41
CA PRO A 903 -41.74 8.60 20.54
C PRO A 903 -42.68 7.46 20.10
N MET A 904 -42.95 6.52 21.02
CA MET A 904 -43.86 5.41 20.76
C MET A 904 -45.27 5.92 20.41
N LEU A 905 -45.86 5.38 19.34
CA LEU A 905 -47.25 5.66 18.95
C LEU A 905 -48.19 4.59 19.53
N PRO A 906 -49.46 4.92 19.80
CA PRO A 906 -50.51 3.92 20.01
C PRO A 906 -50.54 2.92 18.86
N ASP A 907 -50.88 1.66 19.16
CA ASP A 907 -50.97 0.49 18.26
C ASP A 907 -49.69 0.08 17.50
N PHE A 908 -48.75 0.99 17.27
CA PHE A 908 -47.50 0.76 16.52
C PHE A 908 -46.28 0.52 17.43
N GLY A 909 -46.42 -0.43 18.35
CA GLY A 909 -45.37 -0.81 19.31
C GLY A 909 -44.29 -1.76 18.75
N LEU A 910 -43.42 -2.26 19.64
CA LEU A 910 -42.33 -3.18 19.27
C LEU A 910 -42.81 -4.49 18.60
N SER A 911 -44.03 -4.95 18.90
CA SER A 911 -44.68 -6.08 18.24
C SER A 911 -45.03 -5.80 16.77
N TYR A 912 -45.40 -4.56 16.43
CA TYR A 912 -45.59 -4.15 15.04
C TYR A 912 -44.24 -4.06 14.32
N ALA A 913 -43.23 -3.44 14.96
CA ALA A 913 -41.87 -3.36 14.42
C ALA A 913 -41.24 -4.76 14.17
N SER A 914 -41.45 -5.73 15.07
CA SER A 914 -40.91 -7.08 14.92
C SER A 914 -41.47 -7.82 13.70
N SER A 915 -42.73 -7.55 13.31
CA SER A 915 -43.33 -8.13 12.09
C SER A 915 -42.66 -7.62 10.81
N ILE A 916 -42.18 -6.37 10.79
CA ILE A 916 -41.40 -5.79 9.68
C ILE A 916 -40.00 -6.41 9.63
N VAL A 917 -39.34 -6.51 10.79
CA VAL A 917 -38.01 -7.12 10.93
C VAL A 917 -38.01 -8.59 10.53
N ARG A 918 -39.09 -9.32 10.84
CA ARG A 918 -39.28 -10.71 10.40
C ARG A 918 -39.25 -10.80 8.88
N TRP A 919 -39.97 -9.92 8.17
CA TRP A 919 -39.91 -9.89 6.70
C TRP A 919 -38.52 -9.50 6.17
N LEU A 920 -37.90 -8.44 6.71
CA LEU A 920 -36.56 -8.00 6.31
C LEU A 920 -35.52 -9.13 6.47
N SER A 921 -35.56 -9.91 7.55
CA SER A 921 -34.65 -11.05 7.75
C SER A 921 -34.75 -12.12 6.65
N LEU A 922 -35.92 -12.27 6.01
CA LEU A 922 -36.12 -13.22 4.90
C LEU A 922 -35.51 -12.73 3.58
N GLN A 923 -35.21 -11.43 3.45
CA GLN A 923 -34.63 -10.82 2.25
C GLN A 923 -33.10 -10.70 2.31
N GLN A 924 -32.47 -11.10 3.41
CA GLN A 924 -31.03 -11.00 3.61
C GLN A 924 -30.28 -12.09 2.80
N ASN A 925 -29.30 -11.66 1.99
CA ASN A 925 -28.48 -12.53 1.16
C ASN A 925 -27.43 -13.31 2.01
N PRO A 926 -26.72 -14.33 1.46
CA PRO A 926 -25.82 -15.16 2.26
C PRO A 926 -24.53 -14.46 2.71
N TYR A 927 -24.31 -13.20 2.33
CA TYR A 927 -23.20 -12.38 2.83
C TYR A 927 -23.66 -11.39 3.91
N GLY A 928 -24.95 -11.33 4.24
CA GLY A 928 -25.53 -10.42 5.23
C GLY A 928 -26.06 -9.10 4.69
N GLY A 929 -25.99 -8.87 3.37
CA GLY A 929 -26.54 -7.69 2.69
C GLY A 929 -27.91 -7.95 2.09
N PHE A 930 -28.40 -7.02 1.27
CA PHE A 930 -29.67 -7.10 0.56
C PHE A 930 -29.45 -7.05 -0.96
N SER A 931 -30.45 -6.64 -1.75
CA SER A 931 -30.44 -6.73 -3.20
C SER A 931 -29.78 -5.54 -3.91
N SER A 932 -29.37 -4.49 -3.20
CA SER A 932 -28.70 -3.29 -3.74
C SER A 932 -27.75 -2.64 -2.71
N THR A 933 -27.23 -1.45 -3.05
CA THR A 933 -26.61 -0.53 -2.10
C THR A 933 -27.58 0.02 -1.05
N GLN A 934 -28.63 0.71 -1.49
CA GLN A 934 -29.40 1.60 -0.62
C GLN A 934 -30.33 0.82 0.31
N ASP A 935 -30.99 -0.21 -0.21
CA ASP A 935 -31.77 -1.13 0.61
C ASP A 935 -30.88 -1.79 1.69
N THR A 936 -29.63 -2.18 1.39
CA THR A 936 -28.66 -2.66 2.39
C THR A 936 -28.31 -1.59 3.43
N VAL A 937 -27.97 -0.36 3.00
CA VAL A 937 -27.56 0.72 3.92
C VAL A 937 -28.72 1.12 4.84
N VAL A 938 -29.92 1.30 4.32
CA VAL A 938 -31.11 1.70 5.09
C VAL A 938 -31.64 0.53 5.95
N ALA A 939 -31.62 -0.71 5.45
CA ALA A 939 -31.99 -1.88 6.25
C ALA A 939 -30.99 -2.15 7.39
N LEU A 940 -29.68 -2.00 7.18
CA LEU A 940 -28.70 -2.10 8.26
C LEU A 940 -28.85 -0.94 9.28
N GLN A 941 -29.19 0.28 8.84
CA GLN A 941 -29.55 1.37 9.77
C GLN A 941 -30.80 1.04 10.59
N ALA A 942 -31.83 0.45 9.97
CA ALA A 942 -33.08 0.09 10.64
C ALA A 942 -32.94 -1.11 11.58
N LEU A 943 -32.23 -2.16 11.14
CA LEU A 943 -32.00 -3.39 11.90
C LEU A 943 -31.01 -3.18 13.05
N SER A 944 -30.01 -2.32 12.92
CA SER A 944 -29.12 -1.95 14.04
C SER A 944 -29.90 -1.21 15.13
N LEU A 945 -30.74 -0.23 14.77
CA LEU A 945 -31.61 0.47 15.72
C LEU A 945 -32.61 -0.47 16.39
N TYR A 946 -33.26 -1.36 15.62
CA TYR A 946 -34.19 -2.35 16.17
C TYR A 946 -33.48 -3.31 17.13
N SER A 947 -32.38 -3.93 16.68
CA SER A 947 -31.65 -4.94 17.44
C SER A 947 -31.06 -4.35 18.73
N ALA A 948 -30.63 -3.09 18.71
CA ALA A 948 -30.19 -2.38 19.91
C ALA A 948 -31.35 -2.06 20.88
N THR A 949 -32.58 -1.91 20.37
CA THR A 949 -33.80 -1.66 21.17
C THR A 949 -34.34 -2.94 21.83
N ILE A 950 -34.19 -4.10 21.16
CA ILE A 950 -34.66 -5.41 21.66
C ILE A 950 -33.55 -6.26 22.31
N PHE A 951 -32.34 -5.72 22.50
CA PHE A 951 -31.21 -6.49 23.01
C PHE A 951 -31.41 -6.91 24.48
N SER A 952 -31.58 -8.22 24.70
CA SER A 952 -31.43 -8.85 26.02
C SER A 952 -30.08 -9.56 26.10
N PRO A 953 -29.28 -9.36 27.17
CA PRO A 953 -28.10 -10.19 27.45
C PRO A 953 -28.47 -11.58 27.99
N GLU A 954 -29.67 -11.74 28.53
CA GLU A 954 -30.16 -13.00 29.09
C GLU A 954 -30.88 -13.85 28.04
N GLY A 955 -30.47 -15.11 27.94
CA GLY A 955 -31.11 -16.14 27.11
C GLY A 955 -30.09 -17.05 26.43
N GLU A 956 -30.06 -18.31 26.84
CA GLU A 956 -29.51 -19.40 26.05
C GLU A 956 -30.62 -19.99 25.16
N SER A 957 -30.24 -20.44 23.97
CA SER A 957 -31.12 -21.15 23.04
C SER A 957 -30.37 -22.21 22.25
N THR A 958 -31.10 -23.24 21.82
CA THR A 958 -30.57 -24.36 21.04
C THR A 958 -31.34 -24.47 19.72
N VAL A 959 -30.61 -24.63 18.61
CA VAL A 959 -31.17 -25.09 17.34
C VAL A 959 -30.80 -26.55 17.13
N VAL A 960 -31.79 -27.40 16.90
CA VAL A 960 -31.58 -28.74 16.33
C VAL A 960 -32.07 -28.71 14.89
N VAL A 961 -31.21 -29.08 13.94
CA VAL A 961 -31.59 -29.26 12.54
C VAL A 961 -31.50 -30.74 12.20
N SER A 962 -32.56 -31.30 11.62
CA SER A 962 -32.64 -32.72 11.29
C SER A 962 -33.30 -32.98 9.95
N SER A 963 -32.77 -33.94 9.17
CA SER A 963 -33.38 -34.45 7.95
C SER A 963 -34.03 -35.82 8.16
N ALA A 964 -34.84 -36.26 7.20
CA ALA A 964 -35.35 -37.62 7.14
C ALA A 964 -34.28 -38.67 6.76
N GLY A 965 -33.13 -38.26 6.19
CA GLY A 965 -32.02 -39.14 5.83
C GLY A 965 -31.13 -39.55 7.02
N GLY A 966 -31.22 -38.83 8.14
CA GLY A 966 -30.49 -39.12 9.37
C GLY A 966 -29.46 -38.05 9.76
N TYR A 967 -29.24 -37.03 8.93
CA TYR A 967 -28.53 -35.82 9.36
C TYR A 967 -29.22 -35.22 10.59
N LYS A 968 -28.48 -35.00 11.67
CA LYS A 968 -28.94 -34.28 12.87
C LYS A 968 -27.77 -33.51 13.46
N GLN A 969 -27.87 -32.17 13.47
CA GLN A 969 -26.86 -31.29 14.03
C GLN A 969 -27.48 -30.35 15.08
N GLU A 970 -26.73 -30.06 16.14
CA GLU A 970 -27.17 -29.24 17.28
C GLU A 970 -26.23 -28.05 17.46
N PHE A 971 -26.81 -26.85 17.59
CA PHE A 971 -26.10 -25.58 17.74
C PHE A 971 -26.60 -24.88 19.01
N VAL A 972 -25.69 -24.62 19.95
CA VAL A 972 -25.98 -23.88 21.19
C VAL A 972 -25.60 -22.42 21.02
N VAL A 973 -26.50 -21.52 21.36
CA VAL A 973 -26.37 -20.07 21.20
C VAL A 973 -26.55 -19.40 22.57
N ASN A 974 -25.50 -18.72 23.03
CA ASN A 974 -25.41 -18.03 24.32
C ASN A 974 -24.76 -16.64 24.14
N GLN A 975 -24.60 -15.89 25.23
CA GLN A 975 -24.07 -14.52 25.20
C GLN A 975 -22.66 -14.41 24.57
N HIS A 976 -21.80 -15.42 24.71
CA HIS A 976 -20.41 -15.37 24.24
C HIS A 976 -20.26 -15.73 22.76
N ASN A 977 -21.10 -16.62 22.24
CA ASN A 977 -21.07 -17.03 20.83
C ASN A 977 -22.23 -16.43 19.99
N ARG A 978 -23.01 -15.49 20.54
CA ARG A 978 -24.14 -14.84 19.85
C ARG A 978 -23.78 -14.25 18.48
N LEU A 979 -22.61 -13.60 18.41
CA LEU A 979 -22.02 -12.98 17.22
C LEU A 979 -21.13 -13.94 16.41
N LEU A 980 -20.90 -15.17 16.90
CA LEU A 980 -20.16 -16.18 16.18
C LEU A 980 -21.09 -16.84 15.16
N TYR A 981 -20.77 -16.65 13.89
CA TYR A 981 -21.34 -17.43 12.79
C TYR A 981 -20.90 -18.89 12.92
N GLN A 982 -21.88 -19.78 13.09
CA GLN A 982 -21.68 -21.22 13.12
C GLN A 982 -22.19 -21.79 11.80
N GLU A 983 -21.35 -22.54 11.08
CA GLU A 983 -21.65 -23.12 9.76
C GLU A 983 -21.32 -24.61 9.75
N ASP A 984 -22.14 -25.38 9.05
CA ASP A 984 -21.90 -26.78 8.73
C ASP A 984 -22.29 -27.07 7.27
N ARG A 985 -21.66 -28.08 6.65
CA ARG A 985 -21.90 -28.46 5.27
C ARG A 985 -22.97 -29.55 5.19
N LEU A 986 -24.09 -29.24 4.56
CA LEU A 986 -25.15 -30.19 4.30
C LEU A 986 -24.71 -31.19 3.21
N MET A 987 -24.76 -32.48 3.53
CA MET A 987 -24.39 -33.57 2.62
C MET A 987 -25.58 -34.09 1.79
N GLU A 988 -26.81 -33.94 2.29
CA GLU A 988 -28.04 -34.42 1.63
C GLU A 988 -28.69 -33.30 0.80
N VAL A 989 -28.48 -33.31 -0.52
CA VAL A 989 -29.10 -32.34 -1.45
C VAL A 989 -29.54 -33.07 -2.72
N PRO A 990 -30.82 -32.99 -3.13
CA PRO A 990 -31.94 -32.31 -2.46
C PRO A 990 -32.37 -33.02 -1.16
N GLY A 991 -33.09 -32.31 -0.29
CA GLY A 991 -33.53 -32.85 1.00
C GLY A 991 -34.51 -31.95 1.73
N GLU A 992 -35.23 -32.52 2.70
CA GLU A 992 -36.14 -31.79 3.59
C GLU A 992 -35.59 -31.77 5.02
N TYR A 993 -35.55 -30.57 5.60
CA TYR A 993 -34.90 -30.28 6.88
C TYR A 993 -35.90 -29.62 7.83
N SER A 994 -36.19 -30.24 8.97
CA SER A 994 -36.85 -29.58 10.10
C SER A 994 -35.80 -28.83 10.92
N ILE A 995 -36.08 -27.57 11.23
CA ILE A 995 -35.28 -26.68 12.08
C ILE A 995 -36.10 -26.39 13.34
N LYS A 996 -35.67 -26.92 14.48
CA LYS A 996 -36.35 -26.79 15.78
C LYS A 996 -35.54 -25.91 16.74
N ALA A 997 -36.19 -24.88 17.28
CA ALA A 997 -35.60 -23.91 18.20
C ALA A 997 -36.25 -24.00 19.59
N THR A 998 -35.42 -24.02 20.64
CA THR A 998 -35.82 -23.98 22.05
C THR A 998 -34.94 -22.97 22.81
N GLY A 999 -35.44 -22.39 23.92
CA GLY A 999 -34.70 -21.42 24.73
C GLY A 999 -35.44 -20.10 24.91
N ARG A 1000 -34.70 -18.99 25.05
CA ARG A 1000 -35.27 -17.62 25.18
C ARG A 1000 -34.75 -16.60 24.17
N GLY A 1001 -33.54 -16.77 23.64
CA GLY A 1001 -32.98 -15.90 22.62
C GLY A 1001 -33.49 -16.21 21.21
N CYS A 1002 -33.80 -15.19 20.43
CA CYS A 1002 -34.06 -15.33 18.98
C CYS A 1002 -32.79 -15.76 18.24
N MET A 1003 -32.95 -16.61 17.23
CA MET A 1003 -31.87 -17.14 16.39
C MET A 1003 -32.24 -16.99 14.92
N PHE A 1004 -31.25 -16.61 14.11
CA PHE A 1004 -31.34 -16.55 12.66
C PHE A 1004 -30.65 -17.79 12.07
N VAL A 1005 -31.40 -18.55 11.27
CA VAL A 1005 -30.92 -19.76 10.61
C VAL A 1005 -31.02 -19.56 9.10
N GLN A 1006 -29.96 -19.89 8.37
CA GLN A 1006 -29.89 -19.70 6.92
C GLN A 1006 -29.24 -20.92 6.27
N ILE A 1007 -29.94 -21.50 5.29
CA ILE A 1007 -29.39 -22.51 4.38
C ILE A 1007 -29.04 -21.82 3.05
N ALA A 1008 -27.77 -21.85 2.67
CA ALA A 1008 -27.27 -21.33 1.41
C ALA A 1008 -26.89 -22.47 0.46
N LEU A 1009 -27.50 -22.51 -0.71
CA LEU A 1009 -27.29 -23.51 -1.75
C LEU A 1009 -26.56 -22.87 -2.93
N HIS A 1010 -25.38 -23.39 -3.26
CA HIS A 1010 -24.60 -23.00 -4.44
C HIS A 1010 -24.54 -24.16 -5.44
N TYR A 1011 -24.62 -23.85 -6.73
CA TYR A 1011 -24.48 -24.80 -7.85
C TYR A 1011 -24.01 -24.03 -9.08
N HIS A 1012 -23.63 -24.74 -10.15
CA HIS A 1012 -23.42 -24.15 -11.47
C HIS A 1012 -24.50 -24.61 -12.45
N ILE A 1013 -24.86 -23.74 -13.38
CA ILE A 1013 -25.73 -24.03 -14.52
C ILE A 1013 -24.98 -23.74 -15.82
N PRO A 1014 -25.26 -24.44 -16.93
CA PRO A 1014 -24.87 -23.99 -18.27
C PRO A 1014 -25.38 -22.56 -18.52
N ALA A 1015 -24.69 -21.77 -19.35
CA ALA A 1015 -25.11 -20.38 -19.60
C ALA A 1015 -26.57 -20.34 -20.11
N PRO A 1016 -27.49 -19.64 -19.41
CA PRO A 1016 -28.89 -19.60 -19.79
C PRO A 1016 -29.06 -18.85 -21.12
N ALA A 1017 -29.88 -19.39 -22.01
CA ALA A 1017 -30.08 -18.86 -23.37
C ALA A 1017 -30.97 -17.60 -23.44
N ASP A 1018 -31.67 -17.26 -22.35
CA ASP A 1018 -32.67 -16.20 -22.32
C ASP A 1018 -32.12 -14.86 -21.82
N PHE A 1019 -32.47 -13.79 -22.54
CA PHE A 1019 -31.98 -12.43 -22.34
C PHE A 1019 -33.00 -11.58 -21.57
N SER A 1020 -32.65 -11.06 -20.38
CA SER A 1020 -33.53 -10.14 -19.63
C SER A 1020 -33.38 -8.68 -20.06
N ALA A 1021 -32.13 -8.17 -20.10
CA ALA A 1021 -31.87 -6.73 -20.26
C ALA A 1021 -30.76 -6.38 -21.25
N PHE A 1022 -29.80 -7.28 -21.50
CA PHE A 1022 -28.67 -7.06 -22.41
C PHE A 1022 -28.65 -8.07 -23.55
N SER A 1023 -28.06 -7.67 -24.67
CA SER A 1023 -27.77 -8.52 -25.83
C SER A 1023 -26.26 -8.46 -26.06
N ILE A 1024 -25.59 -9.60 -25.82
CA ILE A 1024 -24.14 -9.76 -25.94
C ILE A 1024 -23.85 -10.59 -27.18
N THR A 1025 -22.80 -10.24 -27.89
CA THR A 1025 -22.17 -11.06 -28.91
C THR A 1025 -20.67 -11.12 -28.61
N ALA A 1026 -20.20 -12.22 -28.02
CA ALA A 1026 -18.78 -12.49 -27.82
C ALA A 1026 -18.25 -13.36 -28.98
N LYS A 1027 -17.07 -13.02 -29.50
CA LYS A 1027 -16.32 -13.81 -30.51
C LYS A 1027 -14.83 -13.68 -30.25
N ALA A 1028 -14.04 -14.67 -30.64
CA ALA A 1028 -12.59 -14.55 -30.69
C ALA A 1028 -12.09 -14.88 -32.10
N ASP A 1029 -11.25 -13.99 -32.64
CA ASP A 1029 -10.61 -14.11 -33.95
C ASP A 1029 -9.09 -14.01 -33.76
N GLY A 1030 -8.26 -14.87 -34.37
CA GLY A 1030 -6.84 -14.93 -34.02
C GLY A 1030 -5.92 -15.74 -34.95
N LEU A 1031 -4.61 -15.60 -34.74
CA LEU A 1031 -3.56 -16.16 -35.60
C LEU A 1031 -3.04 -17.50 -35.07
N CYS A 1032 -3.81 -18.55 -35.33
CA CYS A 1032 -3.57 -19.92 -34.85
C CYS A 1032 -2.25 -20.56 -35.32
N ASN A 1033 -1.64 -20.04 -36.39
CA ASN A 1033 -0.40 -20.55 -36.98
C ASN A 1033 0.88 -19.91 -36.38
N SER A 1034 0.78 -19.34 -35.17
CA SER A 1034 1.91 -18.69 -34.48
C SER A 1034 2.16 -19.32 -33.11
N SER A 1035 3.39 -19.22 -32.60
CA SER A 1035 3.83 -19.93 -31.38
C SER A 1035 3.07 -19.55 -30.10
N ARG A 1036 2.55 -18.31 -30.02
CA ARG A 1036 1.82 -17.78 -28.85
C ARG A 1036 0.32 -17.49 -29.13
N LYS A 1037 -0.21 -18.03 -30.25
CA LYS A 1037 -1.61 -17.92 -30.76
C LYS A 1037 -2.42 -16.72 -30.23
N PRO A 1038 -2.13 -15.47 -30.63
CA PRO A 1038 -2.86 -14.31 -30.15
C PRO A 1038 -4.31 -14.36 -30.63
N LEU A 1039 -5.26 -14.23 -29.70
CA LEU A 1039 -6.68 -14.11 -29.98
C LEU A 1039 -7.17 -12.70 -29.64
N THR A 1040 -7.98 -12.13 -30.52
CA THR A 1040 -8.70 -10.87 -30.28
C THR A 1040 -10.13 -11.20 -29.90
N VAL A 1041 -10.46 -11.09 -28.62
CA VAL A 1041 -11.81 -11.29 -28.10
C VAL A 1041 -12.61 -10.00 -28.30
N SER A 1042 -13.59 -10.06 -29.20
CA SER A 1042 -14.50 -8.98 -29.53
C SER A 1042 -15.83 -9.19 -28.80
N VAL A 1043 -16.14 -8.30 -27.85
CA VAL A 1043 -17.36 -8.31 -27.04
C VAL A 1043 -18.25 -7.14 -27.47
N GLY A 1044 -19.23 -7.43 -28.31
CA GLY A 1044 -20.32 -6.51 -28.64
C GLY A 1044 -21.40 -6.54 -27.57
N VAL A 1045 -21.82 -5.37 -27.06
CA VAL A 1045 -22.87 -5.25 -26.04
C VAL A 1045 -23.90 -4.19 -26.47
N ARG A 1046 -25.18 -4.55 -26.39
CA ARG A 1046 -26.33 -3.67 -26.63
C ARG A 1046 -27.33 -3.77 -25.47
N TYR A 1047 -27.79 -2.63 -24.96
CA TYR A 1047 -28.85 -2.60 -23.94
C TYR A 1047 -30.24 -2.66 -24.56
N ASN A 1048 -31.07 -3.58 -24.05
CA ASN A 1048 -32.43 -3.85 -24.52
C ASN A 1048 -33.50 -3.59 -23.45
N GLY A 1049 -33.11 -3.31 -22.20
CA GLY A 1049 -34.03 -3.16 -21.08
C GLY A 1049 -34.95 -1.93 -21.16
N LYS A 1050 -35.84 -1.80 -20.17
CA LYS A 1050 -36.91 -0.80 -20.16
C LYS A 1050 -36.39 0.66 -20.15
N ARG A 1051 -35.25 0.94 -19.52
CA ARG A 1051 -34.67 2.30 -19.38
C ARG A 1051 -34.12 2.85 -20.71
N ASP A 1052 -33.86 4.15 -20.81
CA ASP A 1052 -33.25 4.76 -22.01
C ASP A 1052 -31.71 4.75 -21.98
N GLU A 1053 -31.14 4.67 -20.80
CA GLU A 1053 -29.74 4.37 -20.55
C GLU A 1053 -29.60 3.52 -19.27
N THR A 1054 -28.50 2.79 -19.19
CA THR A 1054 -28.12 2.00 -18.01
C THR A 1054 -27.40 2.85 -16.97
N ASN A 1055 -27.18 2.25 -15.79
CA ASN A 1055 -26.19 2.76 -14.86
C ASN A 1055 -24.77 2.41 -15.36
N MET A 1056 -23.77 2.49 -14.47
CA MET A 1056 -22.48 1.83 -14.73
C MET A 1056 -22.67 0.32 -14.99
N VAL A 1057 -22.09 -0.17 -16.08
CA VAL A 1057 -22.16 -1.58 -16.50
C VAL A 1057 -20.80 -2.23 -16.29
N ILE A 1058 -20.80 -3.46 -15.73
CA ILE A 1058 -19.62 -4.31 -15.71
C ILE A 1058 -19.68 -5.27 -16.89
N ILE A 1059 -18.56 -5.39 -17.60
CA ILE A 1059 -18.30 -6.49 -18.53
C ILE A 1059 -17.19 -7.33 -17.91
N LYS A 1060 -17.55 -8.48 -17.32
CA LYS A 1060 -16.60 -9.45 -16.76
C LYS A 1060 -16.36 -10.55 -17.80
N VAL A 1061 -15.18 -10.52 -18.41
CA VAL A 1061 -14.72 -11.50 -19.40
C VAL A 1061 -13.83 -12.51 -18.68
N LYS A 1062 -14.24 -13.77 -18.61
CA LYS A 1062 -13.35 -14.86 -18.19
C LYS A 1062 -12.31 -15.12 -19.30
N LEU A 1063 -11.06 -15.34 -18.93
CA LEU A 1063 -10.03 -15.78 -19.87
C LEU A 1063 -10.19 -17.28 -20.20
N LEU A 1064 -9.76 -17.70 -21.38
CA LEU A 1064 -9.66 -19.12 -21.73
C LEU A 1064 -8.51 -19.78 -20.95
N SER A 1065 -8.66 -21.04 -20.56
CA SER A 1065 -7.64 -21.76 -19.80
C SER A 1065 -6.26 -21.74 -20.49
N GLY A 1066 -5.25 -21.23 -19.77
CA GLY A 1066 -3.90 -21.04 -20.30
C GLY A 1066 -3.65 -19.76 -21.12
N TYR A 1067 -4.57 -18.79 -21.10
CA TYR A 1067 -4.39 -17.46 -21.69
C TYR A 1067 -4.23 -16.35 -20.64
N SER A 1068 -3.47 -15.30 -20.96
CA SER A 1068 -3.35 -14.04 -20.19
C SER A 1068 -3.70 -12.80 -21.04
N LEU A 1069 -3.92 -11.65 -20.38
CA LEU A 1069 -4.23 -10.38 -21.05
C LEU A 1069 -2.96 -9.66 -21.54
N ASP A 1070 -2.98 -9.19 -22.80
CA ASP A 1070 -1.91 -8.37 -23.34
C ASP A 1070 -1.87 -6.95 -22.70
N LYS A 1071 -0.68 -6.54 -22.23
CA LYS A 1071 -0.48 -5.26 -21.51
C LYS A 1071 -0.81 -4.02 -22.38
N PRO A 1072 -0.32 -3.87 -23.62
CA PRO A 1072 -0.80 -2.86 -24.56
C PRO A 1072 -2.32 -2.85 -24.75
N SER A 1073 -2.97 -4.02 -24.85
CA SER A 1073 -4.42 -4.13 -24.98
C SER A 1073 -5.17 -3.53 -23.77
N ARG A 1074 -4.68 -3.76 -22.54
CA ARG A 1074 -5.22 -3.12 -21.31
C ARG A 1074 -5.17 -1.59 -21.40
N GLN A 1075 -4.07 -1.02 -21.88
CA GLN A 1075 -3.93 0.44 -22.02
C GLN A 1075 -4.80 0.99 -23.16
N ALA A 1076 -5.00 0.22 -24.24
CA ALA A 1076 -5.93 0.57 -25.31
C ALA A 1076 -7.40 0.61 -24.82
N MET A 1077 -7.82 -0.34 -23.98
CA MET A 1077 -9.16 -0.33 -23.38
C MET A 1077 -9.40 0.90 -22.49
N LEU A 1078 -8.40 1.32 -21.70
CA LEU A 1078 -8.47 2.57 -20.91
C LEU A 1078 -8.53 3.85 -21.77
N SER A 1079 -8.26 3.76 -23.07
CA SER A 1079 -8.40 4.89 -24.01
C SER A 1079 -9.75 4.94 -24.73
N GLN A 1080 -10.61 3.92 -24.57
CA GLN A 1080 -11.92 3.89 -25.22
C GLN A 1080 -12.93 4.82 -24.51
N PRO A 1081 -13.81 5.53 -25.27
CA PRO A 1081 -14.88 6.29 -24.66
C PRO A 1081 -15.81 5.38 -23.84
N ASN A 1082 -16.33 5.93 -22.74
CA ASN A 1082 -17.14 5.26 -21.72
C ASN A 1082 -16.40 4.21 -20.86
N VAL A 1083 -15.17 3.78 -21.15
CA VAL A 1083 -14.40 2.91 -20.22
C VAL A 1083 -13.74 3.77 -19.15
N LYS A 1084 -14.02 3.48 -17.87
CA LYS A 1084 -13.49 4.25 -16.72
C LYS A 1084 -12.36 3.54 -15.98
N ARG A 1085 -12.34 2.20 -15.99
CA ARG A 1085 -11.34 1.36 -15.30
C ARG A 1085 -11.26 -0.02 -15.95
N VAL A 1086 -10.08 -0.64 -15.90
CA VAL A 1086 -9.83 -2.01 -16.35
C VAL A 1086 -9.00 -2.73 -15.29
N GLU A 1087 -9.56 -3.81 -14.76
CA GLU A 1087 -8.94 -4.67 -13.74
C GLU A 1087 -8.76 -6.10 -14.24
N GLU A 1088 -7.86 -6.82 -13.59
CA GLU A 1088 -7.47 -8.19 -13.90
C GLU A 1088 -7.44 -8.93 -12.55
N ASP A 1089 -8.28 -9.94 -12.40
CA ASP A 1089 -8.73 -10.49 -11.11
C ASP A 1089 -9.12 -11.96 -11.29
N ASP A 1090 -8.46 -12.90 -10.61
CA ASP A 1090 -8.69 -14.36 -10.65
C ASP A 1090 -9.01 -14.91 -12.06
N GLY A 1091 -8.13 -14.65 -13.04
CA GLY A 1091 -8.31 -15.13 -14.42
C GLY A 1091 -9.43 -14.44 -15.22
N HIS A 1092 -9.92 -13.29 -14.77
CA HIS A 1092 -10.92 -12.49 -15.46
C HIS A 1092 -10.43 -11.07 -15.74
N VAL A 1093 -10.90 -10.49 -16.85
CA VAL A 1093 -10.76 -9.07 -17.18
C VAL A 1093 -12.08 -8.37 -16.88
N ILE A 1094 -12.03 -7.31 -16.06
CA ILE A 1094 -13.21 -6.58 -15.58
C ILE A 1094 -13.16 -5.16 -16.16
N LEU A 1095 -14.08 -4.86 -17.08
CA LEU A 1095 -14.25 -3.53 -17.67
C LEU A 1095 -15.37 -2.78 -16.94
N TYR A 1096 -15.07 -1.56 -16.47
CA TYR A 1096 -16.04 -0.66 -15.86
C TYR A 1096 -16.49 0.37 -16.90
N VAL A 1097 -17.74 0.25 -17.37
CA VAL A 1097 -18.32 1.09 -18.42
C VAL A 1097 -19.31 2.09 -17.81
N ASP A 1098 -19.15 3.37 -18.13
CA ASP A 1098 -19.90 4.50 -17.56
C ASP A 1098 -21.42 4.41 -17.76
N GLU A 1099 -21.83 4.15 -19.00
CA GLU A 1099 -23.21 3.89 -19.41
C GLU A 1099 -23.26 3.19 -20.77
N LEU A 1100 -24.32 2.40 -20.99
CA LEU A 1100 -24.77 1.91 -22.30
C LEU A 1100 -26.19 2.44 -22.58
N LYS A 1101 -26.37 3.13 -23.71
CA LYS A 1101 -27.69 3.66 -24.12
C LYS A 1101 -28.53 2.59 -24.82
N LYS A 1102 -29.85 2.63 -24.60
CA LYS A 1102 -30.83 1.69 -25.16
C LYS A 1102 -30.70 1.59 -26.68
N MET A 1103 -30.78 0.35 -27.19
CA MET A 1103 -30.61 -0.02 -28.61
C MET A 1103 -29.26 0.35 -29.26
N LYS A 1104 -28.33 1.03 -28.57
CA LYS A 1104 -26.98 1.32 -29.09
C LYS A 1104 -26.03 0.16 -28.78
N SER A 1105 -25.52 -0.49 -29.82
CA SER A 1105 -24.40 -1.43 -29.71
C SER A 1105 -23.08 -0.69 -29.46
N ASN A 1106 -22.25 -1.20 -28.57
CA ASN A 1106 -20.88 -0.76 -28.32
C ASN A 1106 -19.96 -1.99 -28.35
N LEU A 1107 -18.70 -1.84 -28.76
CA LEU A 1107 -17.80 -2.96 -29.05
C LEU A 1107 -16.47 -2.79 -28.31
N TYR A 1108 -16.13 -3.78 -27.49
CA TYR A 1108 -14.91 -3.84 -26.70
C TYR A 1108 -14.02 -4.96 -27.24
N THR A 1109 -12.73 -4.72 -27.41
CA THR A 1109 -11.82 -5.63 -28.14
C THR A 1109 -10.52 -5.82 -27.37
N LEU A 1110 -10.37 -6.95 -26.71
CA LEU A 1110 -9.20 -7.28 -25.90
C LEU A 1110 -8.37 -8.40 -26.53
N THR A 1111 -7.05 -8.32 -26.37
CA THR A 1111 -6.09 -9.28 -26.96
C THR A 1111 -5.57 -10.19 -25.85
N ILE A 1112 -5.63 -11.50 -26.07
CA ILE A 1112 -5.15 -12.52 -25.14
C ILE A 1112 -4.08 -13.39 -25.78
N MET A 1113 -3.08 -13.78 -25.00
CA MET A 1113 -1.90 -14.54 -25.44
C MET A 1113 -1.91 -15.95 -24.84
N GLU A 1114 -1.53 -16.97 -25.61
CA GLU A 1114 -1.45 -18.35 -25.12
C GLU A 1114 -0.11 -18.58 -24.40
N ASP A 1115 -0.15 -18.64 -23.05
CA ASP A 1115 1.02 -18.95 -22.21
C ASP A 1115 1.18 -20.46 -21.98
N VAL A 1116 0.05 -21.18 -21.85
CA VAL A 1116 0.02 -22.63 -21.62
C VAL A 1116 -0.94 -23.30 -22.62
N PRO A 1117 -0.48 -24.27 -23.43
CA PRO A 1117 -1.35 -24.96 -24.38
C PRO A 1117 -2.32 -25.91 -23.64
N VAL A 1118 -3.61 -25.62 -23.80
CA VAL A 1118 -4.73 -26.45 -23.31
C VAL A 1118 -5.59 -26.89 -24.51
N ARG A 1119 -5.94 -28.17 -24.55
CA ARG A 1119 -6.77 -28.85 -25.56
C ARG A 1119 -8.17 -29.13 -25.01
N ASN A 1120 -9.15 -29.31 -25.91
CA ASN A 1120 -10.57 -29.50 -25.58
C ASN A 1120 -11.14 -28.37 -24.71
N ARG A 1121 -10.69 -27.13 -24.96
CA ARG A 1121 -11.03 -25.96 -24.13
C ARG A 1121 -12.54 -25.76 -24.04
N LYS A 1122 -13.04 -25.48 -22.84
CA LYS A 1122 -14.44 -25.09 -22.64
C LYS A 1122 -14.65 -23.63 -23.09
N PRO A 1123 -15.86 -23.26 -23.52
CA PRO A 1123 -16.17 -21.86 -23.79
C PRO A 1123 -15.93 -21.00 -22.53
N ALA A 1124 -15.29 -19.85 -22.72
CA ALA A 1124 -15.10 -18.88 -21.65
C ALA A 1124 -16.31 -17.94 -21.56
N VAL A 1125 -16.72 -17.66 -20.33
CA VAL A 1125 -17.94 -16.92 -20.03
C VAL A 1125 -17.69 -15.41 -20.05
N VAL A 1126 -18.54 -14.68 -20.76
CA VAL A 1126 -18.69 -13.22 -20.69
C VAL A 1126 -20.00 -12.92 -19.99
N LYS A 1127 -19.93 -12.36 -18.78
CA LYS A 1127 -21.09 -11.90 -18.02
C LYS A 1127 -21.13 -10.37 -18.04
N VAL A 1128 -22.23 -9.81 -18.54
CA VAL A 1128 -22.50 -8.37 -18.54
C VAL A 1128 -23.67 -8.09 -17.63
N TYR A 1129 -23.51 -7.13 -16.73
CA TYR A 1129 -24.57 -6.72 -15.81
C TYR A 1129 -24.50 -5.23 -15.51
N ASP A 1130 -25.66 -4.60 -15.30
CA ASP A 1130 -25.70 -3.29 -14.66
C ASP A 1130 -25.16 -3.47 -13.23
N TYR A 1131 -24.05 -2.80 -12.90
CA TYR A 1131 -23.29 -3.03 -11.67
C TYR A 1131 -24.16 -2.89 -10.42
N TYR A 1132 -25.16 -2.00 -10.51
CA TYR A 1132 -26.06 -1.70 -9.43
C TYR A 1132 -27.36 -2.51 -9.55
N GLN A 1133 -27.92 -2.68 -10.74
CA GLN A 1133 -29.11 -3.49 -11.02
C GLN A 1133 -28.72 -4.86 -11.57
N THR A 1134 -28.16 -5.73 -10.72
CA THR A 1134 -27.65 -7.07 -11.12
C THR A 1134 -28.71 -8.03 -11.67
N SER A 1135 -30.01 -7.70 -11.61
CA SER A 1135 -31.08 -8.41 -12.33
C SER A 1135 -31.13 -8.08 -13.83
N ASP A 1136 -30.66 -6.89 -14.20
CA ASP A 1136 -30.38 -6.51 -15.58
C ASP A 1136 -29.00 -7.10 -15.92
N GLU A 1137 -28.99 -8.36 -16.35
CA GLU A 1137 -27.79 -9.05 -16.79
C GLU A 1137 -28.02 -9.86 -18.07
N ALA A 1138 -26.92 -10.30 -18.67
CA ALA A 1138 -26.90 -11.36 -19.66
C ALA A 1138 -25.57 -12.12 -19.56
N VAL A 1139 -25.59 -13.37 -20.02
CA VAL A 1139 -24.42 -14.22 -20.12
C VAL A 1139 -24.24 -14.63 -21.58
N SER A 1140 -23.00 -14.74 -22.03
CA SER A 1140 -22.63 -15.22 -23.35
C SER A 1140 -21.32 -15.99 -23.25
N GLU A 1141 -21.03 -16.83 -24.22
CA GLU A 1141 -19.84 -17.66 -24.24
C GLU A 1141 -19.02 -17.40 -25.52
N TYR A 1142 -17.70 -17.52 -25.43
CA TYR A 1142 -16.82 -17.55 -26.60
C TYR A 1142 -15.86 -18.72 -26.51
N SER A 1143 -15.59 -19.35 -27.65
CA SER A 1143 -14.56 -20.38 -27.81
C SER A 1143 -13.34 -19.82 -28.55
N SER A 1144 -12.24 -20.56 -28.51
CA SER A 1144 -11.10 -20.28 -29.41
C SER A 1144 -11.48 -20.59 -30.87
N PRO A 1145 -11.11 -19.74 -31.84
CA PRO A 1145 -11.26 -20.05 -33.28
C PRO A 1145 -10.23 -21.09 -33.75
N CYS A 1146 -9.20 -21.36 -32.94
CA CYS A 1146 -8.18 -22.34 -33.28
C CYS A 1146 -8.69 -23.75 -33.01
N ALA A 1147 -8.81 -24.56 -34.07
CA ALA A 1147 -9.16 -25.96 -33.96
C ALA A 1147 -8.18 -26.69 -33.02
N ASP A 1148 -8.72 -27.55 -32.16
CA ASP A 1148 -7.92 -28.49 -31.40
C ASP A 1148 -7.10 -29.38 -32.35
N SER A 1149 -5.82 -29.58 -32.05
CA SER A 1149 -4.93 -30.40 -32.87
C SER A 1149 -5.38 -31.86 -32.82
N HIS A 1150 -6.13 -32.30 -33.83
CA HIS A 1150 -6.72 -33.64 -33.89
C HIS A 1150 -5.70 -34.80 -33.97
N GLY A 1151 -4.43 -34.51 -34.21
CA GLY A 1151 -3.32 -35.46 -34.06
C GLY A 1151 -2.78 -35.48 -32.63
N LEU A 1152 -2.53 -36.68 -32.10
CA LEU A 1152 -1.70 -36.87 -30.90
C LEU A 1152 -0.22 -36.52 -31.17
N ASN A 1153 0.17 -36.54 -32.45
CA ASN A 1153 1.53 -36.86 -32.93
C ASN A 1153 2.43 -35.67 -33.30
N GLU A 1154 1.98 -34.41 -33.21
CA GLU A 1154 2.77 -33.23 -33.63
C GLU A 1154 2.82 -32.13 -32.55
N LEU A 1155 3.81 -32.19 -31.64
CA LEU A 1155 4.24 -31.10 -30.72
C LEU A 1155 5.55 -31.39 -29.94
#